data_AF-A0A956I0R8-F1
#
_entry.id   AF-A0A956I0R8-F1
#
_cell.length_a   1.000
_cell.length_b   1.000
_cell.length_c   1.000
_cell.angle_alpha   90.00
_cell.angle_beta   90.00
_cell.angle_gamma   90.00
#
_symmetry.space_group_name_H-M   'P 1'
#
loop_
_entity.id
_entity.type
_entity.pdbx_description
1 polymer ?
#
loop_
_entity_poly.entity_id
_entity_poly.type
_entity_poly.pdbx_seq_one_letter_code
_entity_poly.pdbx_strand_id
1 'polypeptide(L)'
;GHIMLYLGRDAAGTPMAIHSFSEYLEPCAAEGGEGEETLRRVDRVTVSDLTLGRDTSRRSFLERLERIVVLGQRVGPGLIGTATARAATPPDVPPAPRCDDSLDVRVFHSPERPNPSQPLRVFVTSTRELGPMQLSLIDPEGHRHTPQLRRLGGPPFTFVAEMPRPRDGRWTVVLGDGPNVAACELLHVSRYPPQADRVDPEVVWEPRFRWEADTEALFSAFVEALFDFPIEEELTWPNLSVLLENPRQNILFNHFGQNEEERIPLRPDCADLPYFLRTYFAWKMRLPFAFRSCTRGRNGNLPVCEELRTPIWTHERNDPVDAFREFILTQVKRGVHSASGRTHPEDSETPLYPVPMTREALRPGTVYADPYGHLLVVARWIPQTSDGYGILVGADAQPDGTVGRRRFWRGSFLFHPDTTHVGAGFKAWRPVIYDRREHAYRTLENAEITERAGYIPFSMQQYQGTTDDFYDAMEGLINPRPLDPIDVQMSLIDALQESIARRIVSVQNGEDWVARNPGRTMEMPESGAIFQTSGAWEEFATPSRDMRLLIAIDTVVGFPDAMRRNPARFGLTEQTLDAAIERVRTRQGEELAARRFSYSRSDGATQPFTLADVVARASGFEMSYNPNDCVEIRWGAPNGSPEMASCRRHAPAFQRAMMSEYREWFRTRRRPIW
;
A
#
# COMPACT_ATOMS: atom_id res chain seq x y z
N GLY A 1 8.98 42.57 -0.81
CA GLY A 1 8.94 41.28 -1.52
C GLY A 1 9.68 41.42 -2.81
N HIS A 2 10.39 40.39 -3.24
CA HIS A 2 11.19 40.38 -4.47
C HIS A 2 10.92 39.08 -5.22
N ILE A 3 10.93 39.10 -6.56
CA ILE A 3 10.74 37.89 -7.38
C ILE A 3 11.95 37.67 -8.28
N MET A 4 12.28 36.40 -8.48
CA MET A 4 13.44 35.98 -9.25
C MET A 4 13.07 34.75 -10.07
N LEU A 5 13.65 34.64 -11.26
CA LEU A 5 13.55 33.45 -12.08
C LEU A 5 14.86 32.66 -11.96
N TYR A 6 14.78 31.46 -11.39
CA TYR A 6 15.93 30.58 -11.25
C TYR A 6 16.38 30.06 -12.63
N LEU A 7 17.68 30.14 -12.89
CA LEU A 7 18.30 29.75 -14.16
C LEU A 7 19.08 28.43 -14.10
N GLY A 8 19.07 27.75 -12.95
CA GLY A 8 19.88 26.56 -12.73
C GLY A 8 21.22 26.89 -12.08
N ARG A 9 22.24 26.08 -12.39
CA ARG A 9 23.60 26.25 -11.89
C ARG A 9 24.54 26.62 -13.03
N ASP A 10 25.51 27.47 -12.73
CA ASP A 10 26.62 27.74 -13.66
C ASP A 10 27.59 26.54 -13.75
N ALA A 11 28.65 26.68 -14.55
CA ALA A 11 29.66 25.63 -14.73
C ALA A 11 30.44 25.28 -13.44
N ALA A 12 30.44 26.17 -12.44
CA ALA A 12 31.04 25.94 -11.13
C ALA A 12 30.04 25.34 -10.12
N GLY A 13 28.78 25.14 -10.53
CA GLY A 13 27.72 24.62 -9.67
C GLY A 13 27.00 25.68 -8.83
N THR A 14 27.27 26.98 -9.05
CA THR A 14 26.67 28.09 -8.31
C THR A 14 25.22 28.33 -8.78
N PRO A 15 24.23 28.42 -7.88
CA PRO A 15 22.85 28.70 -8.26
C PRO A 15 22.70 30.15 -8.75
N MET A 16 22.14 30.30 -9.94
CA MET A 16 21.98 31.60 -10.60
C MET A 16 20.50 31.95 -10.79
N ALA A 17 20.16 33.23 -10.71
CA ALA A 17 18.83 33.72 -11.04
C ALA A 17 18.87 35.03 -11.83
N ILE A 18 17.86 35.24 -12.68
CA ILE A 18 17.58 36.52 -13.33
C ILE A 18 16.45 37.25 -12.60
N HIS A 19 16.67 38.53 -12.34
CA HIS A 19 15.78 39.38 -11.57
C HIS A 19 16.13 40.85 -11.75
N SER A 20 15.20 41.74 -11.38
CA SER A 20 15.44 43.19 -11.32
C SER A 20 15.33 43.66 -9.88
N PHE A 21 16.47 43.94 -9.24
CA PHE A 21 16.51 44.36 -7.84
C PHE A 21 17.22 45.69 -7.68
N SER A 22 16.80 46.45 -6.67
CA SER A 22 17.35 47.79 -6.43
C SER A 22 18.69 47.75 -5.71
N GLU A 23 18.82 46.94 -4.66
CA GLU A 23 19.98 46.99 -3.79
C GLU A 23 20.19 45.72 -2.95
N TYR A 24 21.41 45.51 -2.48
CA TYR A 24 21.80 44.49 -1.50
C TYR A 24 22.88 45.03 -0.55
N LEU A 25 23.11 44.34 0.57
CA LEU A 25 24.19 44.67 1.50
C LEU A 25 25.38 43.74 1.32
N GLU A 26 26.56 44.24 1.63
CA GLU A 26 27.81 43.47 1.64
C GLU A 26 28.59 43.78 2.94
N PRO A 27 29.19 42.77 3.61
CA PRO A 27 30.02 42.99 4.78
C PRO A 27 31.24 43.87 4.46
N CYS A 28 31.60 44.82 5.33
CA CYS A 28 32.83 45.58 5.18
C CYS A 28 34.05 44.73 5.57
N ALA A 29 35.08 44.69 4.71
CA ALA A 29 36.29 43.88 4.91
C ALA A 29 37.33 44.47 5.89
N ALA A 30 36.95 45.41 6.77
CA ALA A 30 37.92 46.19 7.55
C ALA A 30 38.27 45.55 8.91
N GLU A 31 39.57 45.37 9.14
CA GLU A 31 40.18 45.10 10.44
C GLU A 31 39.70 46.14 11.48
N GLY A 32 38.83 45.73 12.41
CA GLY A 32 38.54 46.51 13.62
C GLY A 32 37.12 47.03 13.81
N GLY A 33 36.15 46.67 12.96
CA GLY A 33 34.74 47.03 13.17
C GLY A 33 33.79 45.89 12.85
N GLU A 34 33.42 45.08 13.85
CA GLU A 34 32.30 44.14 13.69
C GLU A 34 31.00 44.93 13.50
N GLY A 35 30.38 44.83 12.32
CA GLY A 35 29.00 45.28 12.06
C GLY A 35 28.77 46.41 11.05
N GLU A 36 29.80 46.90 10.34
CA GLU A 36 29.57 47.86 9.26
C GLU A 36 29.21 47.17 7.93
N GLU A 37 28.18 47.69 7.24
CA GLU A 37 27.60 47.10 6.03
C GLU A 37 27.55 48.12 4.90
N THR A 38 27.94 47.73 3.70
CA THR A 38 27.90 48.59 2.51
C THR A 38 26.64 48.32 1.70
N LEU A 39 25.87 49.38 1.39
CA LEU A 39 24.74 49.32 0.47
C LEU A 39 25.19 49.41 -0.99
N ARG A 40 24.93 48.34 -1.76
CA ARG A 40 25.20 48.25 -3.18
C ARG A 40 23.91 48.47 -3.97
N ARG A 41 23.85 49.55 -4.77
CA ARG A 41 22.73 49.85 -5.67
C ARG A 41 22.97 49.24 -7.05
N VAL A 42 21.93 48.64 -7.62
CA VAL A 42 21.96 47.90 -8.89
C VAL A 42 20.93 48.46 -9.87
N ASP A 43 19.66 48.57 -9.46
CA ASP A 43 18.55 49.20 -10.21
C ASP A 43 18.46 48.80 -11.71
N ARG A 44 18.73 47.52 -12.01
CA ARG A 44 18.67 46.96 -13.36
C ARG A 44 18.31 45.48 -13.35
N VAL A 45 17.96 44.94 -14.52
CA VAL A 45 17.90 43.47 -14.71
C VAL A 45 19.32 42.93 -14.68
N THR A 46 19.55 41.91 -13.86
CA THR A 46 20.85 41.23 -13.78
C THR A 46 20.66 39.74 -13.59
N VAL A 47 21.70 38.99 -13.94
CA VAL A 47 21.89 37.61 -13.48
C VAL A 47 22.82 37.69 -12.27
N SER A 48 22.44 37.07 -11.16
CA SER A 48 23.27 37.05 -9.94
C SER A 48 23.22 35.70 -9.25
N ASP A 49 24.19 35.48 -8.36
CA ASP A 49 24.10 34.41 -7.38
C ASP A 49 22.99 34.70 -6.35
N LEU A 50 22.45 33.65 -5.73
CA LEU A 50 21.42 33.79 -4.70
C LEU A 50 21.99 34.15 -3.31
N THR A 51 23.31 34.31 -3.19
CA THR A 51 24.03 34.55 -1.93
C THR A 51 24.27 36.03 -1.64
N LEU A 52 24.03 36.94 -2.59
CA LEU A 52 24.10 38.39 -2.37
C LEU A 52 23.29 38.81 -1.14
N GLY A 53 23.96 39.44 -0.17
CA GLY A 53 23.41 39.78 1.15
C GLY A 53 23.73 38.79 2.26
N ARG A 54 24.45 37.70 1.98
CA ARG A 54 24.92 36.75 3.00
C ARG A 54 25.78 37.48 4.04
N ASP A 55 25.65 37.05 5.29
CA ASP A 55 26.37 37.61 6.44
C ASP A 55 26.07 39.10 6.70
N THR A 56 24.90 39.56 6.26
CA THR A 56 24.41 40.93 6.54
C THR A 56 23.05 40.92 7.24
N SER A 57 22.68 42.05 7.84
CA SER A 57 21.41 42.35 8.47
C SER A 57 20.22 42.16 7.53
N ARG A 58 20.44 42.28 6.22
CA ARG A 58 19.41 42.07 5.19
C ARG A 58 19.37 40.65 4.65
N ARG A 59 20.28 39.76 5.04
CA ARG A 59 20.40 38.36 4.62
C ARG A 59 20.48 38.17 3.10
N SER A 60 20.87 36.98 2.67
CA SER A 60 20.93 36.66 1.25
C SER A 60 19.54 36.51 0.61
N PHE A 61 19.49 36.58 -0.72
CA PHE A 61 18.27 36.23 -1.46
C PHE A 61 17.79 34.81 -1.17
N LEU A 62 18.71 33.86 -0.97
CA LEU A 62 18.40 32.48 -0.65
C LEU A 62 17.74 32.35 0.74
N GLU A 63 18.30 32.99 1.76
CA GLU A 63 17.77 32.96 3.14
C GLU A 63 16.41 33.63 3.29
N ARG A 64 16.04 34.48 2.32
CA ARG A 64 14.76 35.21 2.28
C ARG A 64 13.71 34.55 1.40
N LEU A 65 14.02 33.40 0.82
CA LEU A 65 13.11 32.72 -0.09
C LEU A 65 11.96 32.08 0.69
N GLU A 66 10.76 32.65 0.58
CA GLU A 66 9.56 32.13 1.23
C GLU A 66 8.74 31.18 0.34
N ARG A 67 8.91 31.28 -0.99
CA ARG A 67 8.10 30.51 -1.94
C ARG A 67 8.84 30.22 -3.24
N ILE A 68 8.72 28.98 -3.71
CA ILE A 68 9.15 28.55 -5.05
C ILE A 68 7.90 28.26 -5.88
N VAL A 69 7.80 28.90 -7.04
CA VAL A 69 6.76 28.61 -8.04
C VAL A 69 7.40 27.83 -9.17
N VAL A 70 6.98 26.58 -9.34
CA VAL A 70 7.43 25.74 -10.45
C VAL A 70 6.43 25.88 -11.60
N LEU A 71 6.93 26.31 -12.75
CA LEU A 71 6.16 26.35 -14.00
C LEU A 71 6.40 25.05 -14.76
N GLY A 72 5.36 24.24 -14.90
CA GLY A 72 5.43 22.98 -15.61
C GLY A 72 4.04 22.52 -16.06
N GLN A 73 4.00 21.64 -17.04
CA GLN A 73 2.74 21.08 -17.53
C GLN A 73 2.13 20.08 -16.53
N ARG A 74 2.96 19.40 -15.71
CA ARG A 74 2.55 18.39 -14.72
C ARG A 74 3.41 18.49 -13.47
N VAL A 75 2.87 18.05 -12.34
CA VAL A 75 3.65 17.85 -11.11
C VAL A 75 4.48 16.58 -11.29
N GLY A 76 5.79 16.72 -11.47
CA GLY A 76 6.68 15.55 -11.61
C GLY A 76 6.79 14.75 -10.31
N PRO A 77 7.22 13.48 -10.34
CA PRO A 77 7.32 12.61 -9.15
C PRO A 77 8.09 13.23 -7.99
N GLY A 78 9.15 14.00 -8.29
CA GLY A 78 9.96 14.70 -7.28
C GLY A 78 9.25 15.86 -6.58
N LEU A 79 8.08 16.30 -7.06
CA LEU A 79 7.27 17.37 -6.44
C LEU A 79 5.99 16.84 -5.80
N ILE A 80 5.62 15.59 -6.04
CA ILE A 80 4.47 14.96 -5.38
C ILE A 80 4.73 14.94 -3.86
N GLY A 81 3.71 15.28 -3.08
CA GLY A 81 3.77 15.36 -1.62
C GLY A 81 4.48 16.61 -1.06
N THR A 82 5.05 17.47 -1.91
CA THR A 82 5.76 18.70 -1.47
C THR A 82 5.20 19.96 -2.13
N ALA A 83 4.82 19.90 -3.39
CA ALA A 83 4.27 21.04 -4.11
C ALA A 83 2.75 21.15 -3.93
N THR A 84 2.25 22.37 -3.72
CA THR A 84 0.82 22.67 -3.81
C THR A 84 0.49 23.17 -5.21
N ALA A 85 -0.40 22.47 -5.90
CA ALA A 85 -0.90 22.92 -7.20
C ALA A 85 -1.72 24.22 -7.06
N ARG A 86 -1.71 25.07 -8.10
CA ARG A 86 -2.61 26.24 -8.12
C ARG A 86 -4.07 25.79 -8.10
N ALA A 87 -4.97 26.71 -7.74
CA ALA A 87 -6.39 26.50 -7.93
C ALA A 87 -6.73 26.33 -9.43
N ALA A 88 -7.66 25.43 -9.72
CA ALA A 88 -8.23 25.26 -11.04
C ALA A 88 -9.31 26.33 -11.28
N THR A 89 -9.44 26.75 -12.53
CA THR A 89 -10.51 27.63 -13.00
C THR A 89 -11.74 26.78 -13.33
N PRO A 90 -12.98 27.24 -13.04
CA PRO A 90 -14.19 26.55 -13.46
C PRO A 90 -14.15 26.17 -14.95
N PRO A 91 -14.37 24.90 -15.30
CA PRO A 91 -14.27 24.47 -16.68
C PRO A 91 -15.39 25.06 -17.54
N ASP A 92 -15.05 25.41 -18.77
CA ASP A 92 -16.01 25.76 -19.80
C ASP A 92 -16.91 24.55 -20.09
N VAL A 93 -18.21 24.79 -20.29
CA VAL A 93 -19.15 23.72 -20.63
C VAL A 93 -19.13 23.57 -22.15
N PRO A 94 -18.61 22.46 -22.70
CA PRO A 94 -18.62 22.26 -24.14
C PRO A 94 -20.08 22.12 -24.63
N PRO A 95 -20.38 22.49 -25.89
CA PRO A 95 -21.69 22.20 -26.46
C PRO A 95 -21.92 20.68 -26.49
N ALA A 96 -23.17 20.23 -26.34
CA ALA A 96 -23.49 18.81 -26.19
C ALA A 96 -22.81 17.85 -27.20
N PRO A 97 -22.67 18.16 -28.51
CA PRO A 97 -21.98 17.29 -29.47
C PRO A 97 -20.47 17.14 -29.24
N ARG A 98 -19.87 17.98 -28.39
CA ARG A 98 -18.45 17.97 -28.00
C ARG A 98 -18.26 17.63 -26.52
N CYS A 99 -19.33 17.28 -25.81
CA CYS A 99 -19.28 16.77 -24.45
C CYS A 99 -18.99 15.28 -24.53
N ASP A 100 -17.73 14.92 -24.34
CA ASP A 100 -17.26 13.54 -24.44
C ASP A 100 -16.15 13.29 -23.41
N ASP A 101 -15.88 12.02 -23.17
CA ASP A 101 -14.80 11.55 -22.33
C ASP A 101 -13.96 10.48 -23.07
N SER A 102 -13.03 9.80 -22.40
CA SER A 102 -12.22 8.75 -23.04
C SER A 102 -11.87 7.64 -22.06
N LEU A 103 -11.29 6.54 -22.57
CA LEU A 103 -10.75 5.47 -21.71
C LEU A 103 -9.61 5.97 -20.81
N ASP A 104 -8.91 7.04 -21.21
CA ASP A 104 -7.84 7.63 -20.41
C ASP A 104 -8.35 8.59 -19.33
N VAL A 105 -9.48 9.25 -19.56
CA VAL A 105 -10.14 10.14 -18.61
C VAL A 105 -11.65 9.93 -18.73
N ARG A 106 -12.20 9.09 -17.85
CA ARG A 106 -13.58 8.59 -17.95
C ARG A 106 -14.43 9.12 -16.81
N VAL A 107 -15.64 9.55 -17.12
CA VAL A 107 -16.66 9.89 -16.11
C VAL A 107 -17.49 8.66 -15.82
N PHE A 108 -17.80 8.47 -14.54
CA PHE A 108 -18.71 7.45 -14.06
C PHE A 108 -19.58 8.04 -12.96
N HIS A 109 -20.69 7.36 -12.66
CA HIS A 109 -21.60 7.76 -11.60
C HIS A 109 -22.14 6.58 -10.80
N SER A 110 -22.58 6.88 -9.58
CA SER A 110 -23.34 5.97 -8.72
C SER A 110 -24.44 6.77 -8.02
N PRO A 111 -25.68 6.27 -7.94
CA PRO A 111 -26.17 4.93 -8.29
C PRO A 111 -26.25 4.65 -9.80
N GLU A 112 -26.37 3.39 -10.23
CA GLU A 112 -26.49 2.99 -11.66
C GLU A 112 -27.60 3.79 -12.38
N ARG A 113 -28.72 3.98 -11.67
CA ARG A 113 -29.89 4.76 -12.12
C ARG A 113 -30.12 5.92 -11.14
N PRO A 114 -29.50 7.10 -11.39
CA PRO A 114 -29.63 8.28 -10.54
C PRO A 114 -31.07 8.72 -10.33
N ASN A 115 -31.41 9.12 -9.11
CA ASN A 115 -32.72 9.64 -8.74
C ASN A 115 -32.63 10.52 -7.46
N PRO A 116 -33.63 11.38 -7.16
CA PRO A 116 -33.59 12.29 -6.02
C PRO A 116 -33.61 11.66 -4.62
N SER A 117 -33.88 10.35 -4.47
CA SER A 117 -33.97 9.70 -3.15
C SER A 117 -32.62 9.32 -2.56
N GLN A 118 -31.52 9.50 -3.29
CA GLN A 118 -30.17 9.21 -2.84
C GLN A 118 -29.14 10.15 -3.46
N PRO A 119 -27.96 10.34 -2.83
CA PRO A 119 -26.90 11.17 -3.38
C PRO A 119 -26.42 10.68 -4.75
N LEU A 120 -26.19 11.61 -5.67
CA LEU A 120 -25.46 11.35 -6.91
C LEU A 120 -23.96 11.51 -6.63
N ARG A 121 -23.23 10.40 -6.70
CA ARG A 121 -21.76 10.40 -6.69
C ARG A 121 -21.26 10.38 -8.11
N VAL A 122 -20.35 11.29 -8.42
CA VAL A 122 -19.66 11.36 -9.70
C VAL A 122 -18.19 11.12 -9.41
N PHE A 123 -17.58 10.25 -10.20
CA PHE A 123 -16.16 9.99 -10.10
C PHE A 123 -15.54 9.97 -11.48
N VAL A 124 -14.38 10.62 -11.59
CA VAL A 124 -13.64 10.75 -12.84
C VAL A 124 -12.28 10.11 -12.63
N THR A 125 -12.01 9.05 -13.37
CA THR A 125 -10.74 8.32 -13.31
C THR A 125 -9.83 8.76 -14.44
N SER A 126 -8.53 8.85 -14.18
CA SER A 126 -7.53 9.22 -15.16
C SER A 126 -6.28 8.32 -15.08
N THR A 127 -5.83 7.81 -16.22
CA THR A 127 -4.58 7.03 -16.33
C THR A 127 -3.33 7.91 -16.23
N ARG A 128 -3.50 9.25 -16.31
CA ARG A 128 -2.42 10.26 -16.30
C ARG A 128 -2.70 11.40 -15.32
N GLU A 129 -1.64 12.07 -14.86
CA GLU A 129 -1.79 13.28 -14.02
C GLU A 129 -2.37 14.43 -14.86
N LEU A 130 -3.46 15.02 -14.39
CA LEU A 130 -4.19 16.10 -15.07
C LEU A 130 -3.83 17.49 -14.51
N GLY A 131 -3.15 17.56 -13.36
CA GLY A 131 -2.81 18.81 -12.70
C GLY A 131 -4.02 19.47 -12.02
N PRO A 132 -4.08 20.82 -11.99
CA PRO A 132 -5.20 21.55 -11.41
C PRO A 132 -6.51 21.29 -12.16
N MET A 133 -7.36 20.39 -11.65
CA MET A 133 -8.72 20.16 -12.16
C MET A 133 -9.83 20.66 -11.23
N GLN A 134 -10.95 21.11 -11.79
CA GLN A 134 -12.20 21.33 -11.07
C GLN A 134 -13.32 20.52 -11.72
N LEU A 135 -14.20 19.95 -10.90
CA LEU A 135 -15.44 19.32 -11.34
C LEU A 135 -16.58 20.33 -11.24
N SER A 136 -17.37 20.45 -12.31
CA SER A 136 -18.62 21.20 -12.33
C SER A 136 -19.78 20.29 -12.72
N LEU A 137 -20.88 20.40 -11.99
CA LEU A 137 -22.14 19.74 -12.30
C LEU A 137 -23.13 20.82 -12.74
N ILE A 138 -23.61 20.73 -13.97
CA ILE A 138 -24.62 21.64 -14.51
C ILE A 138 -25.97 20.95 -14.38
N ASP A 139 -26.90 21.58 -13.65
CA ASP A 139 -28.22 21.03 -13.41
C ASP A 139 -29.18 21.25 -14.60
N PRO A 140 -30.40 20.67 -14.56
CA PRO A 140 -31.36 20.80 -15.66
C PRO A 140 -31.85 22.23 -15.91
N GLU A 141 -31.68 23.14 -14.95
CA GLU A 141 -32.01 24.57 -15.06
C GLU A 141 -30.83 25.40 -15.59
N GLY A 142 -29.66 24.78 -15.78
CA GLY A 142 -28.43 25.42 -16.25
C GLY A 142 -27.57 26.00 -15.14
N HIS A 143 -27.89 25.77 -13.86
CA HIS A 143 -27.08 26.25 -12.75
C HIS A 143 -25.84 25.39 -12.57
N ARG A 144 -24.69 26.05 -12.33
CA ARG A 144 -23.42 25.39 -12.04
C ARG A 144 -23.26 25.13 -10.55
N HIS A 145 -22.96 23.87 -10.23
CA HIS A 145 -22.58 23.42 -8.90
C HIS A 145 -21.10 23.01 -8.89
N THR A 146 -20.35 23.46 -7.89
CA THR A 146 -18.94 23.11 -7.69
C THR A 146 -18.77 22.36 -6.37
N PRO A 147 -19.12 21.05 -6.33
CA PRO A 147 -19.00 20.26 -5.11
C PRO A 147 -17.55 20.16 -4.65
N GLN A 148 -17.36 19.85 -3.37
CA GLN A 148 -16.02 19.56 -2.84
C GLN A 148 -15.46 18.33 -3.56
N LEU A 149 -14.27 18.49 -4.13
CA LEU A 149 -13.61 17.44 -4.89
C LEU A 149 -12.63 16.69 -3.98
N ARG A 150 -12.94 15.44 -3.65
CA ARG A 150 -11.98 14.54 -3.02
C ARG A 150 -11.07 13.96 -4.10
N ARG A 151 -9.76 14.04 -3.89
CA ARG A 151 -8.76 13.45 -4.80
C ARG A 151 -8.18 12.21 -4.15
N LEU A 152 -8.21 11.10 -4.87
CA LEU A 152 -7.43 9.91 -4.54
C LEU A 152 -6.04 10.03 -5.18
N GLY A 153 -5.09 9.22 -4.70
CA GLY A 153 -3.73 9.18 -5.22
C GLY A 153 -3.65 8.70 -6.67
N GLY A 154 -2.44 8.39 -7.13
CA GLY A 154 -2.25 7.82 -8.45
C GLY A 154 -0.79 7.49 -8.77
N PRO A 155 -0.53 6.95 -9.96
CA PRO A 155 -1.52 6.48 -10.95
C PRO A 155 -2.28 5.20 -10.51
N PRO A 156 -3.57 5.02 -10.87
CA PRO A 156 -4.42 5.95 -11.62
C PRO A 156 -4.97 7.05 -10.70
N PHE A 157 -5.25 8.23 -11.24
CA PHE A 157 -5.73 9.40 -10.50
C PHE A 157 -7.26 9.43 -10.50
N THR A 158 -7.88 9.75 -9.36
CA THR A 158 -9.34 9.81 -9.29
C THR A 158 -9.86 11.04 -8.57
N PHE A 159 -10.91 11.62 -9.13
CA PHE A 159 -11.66 12.73 -8.58
C PHE A 159 -13.04 12.23 -8.17
N VAL A 160 -13.45 12.43 -6.92
CA VAL A 160 -14.76 12.01 -6.39
C VAL A 160 -15.49 13.24 -5.88
N ALA A 161 -16.75 13.38 -6.28
CA ALA A 161 -17.64 14.41 -5.78
C ALA A 161 -19.05 13.85 -5.54
N GLU A 162 -19.77 14.49 -4.64
CA GLU A 162 -21.14 14.11 -4.30
C GLU A 162 -22.09 15.30 -4.44
N MET A 163 -23.26 15.03 -5.02
CA MET A 163 -24.44 15.89 -5.02
C MET A 163 -25.50 15.24 -4.14
N PRO A 164 -25.70 15.70 -2.89
CA PRO A 164 -26.57 15.02 -1.92
C PRO A 164 -28.03 14.88 -2.33
N ARG A 165 -28.55 15.85 -3.11
CA ARG A 165 -29.95 15.90 -3.54
C ARG A 165 -30.03 16.31 -5.01
N PRO A 166 -29.81 15.37 -5.95
CA PRO A 166 -29.89 15.68 -7.37
C PRO A 166 -31.35 15.93 -7.78
N ARG A 167 -31.59 16.95 -8.60
CA ARG A 167 -32.89 17.21 -9.25
C ARG A 167 -33.12 16.24 -10.41
N ASP A 168 -34.38 15.88 -10.67
CA ASP A 168 -34.74 15.10 -11.85
C ASP A 168 -34.49 15.90 -13.14
N GLY A 169 -33.98 15.23 -14.16
CA GLY A 169 -33.64 15.86 -15.44
C GLY A 169 -32.25 15.54 -15.95
N ARG A 170 -31.81 16.30 -16.96
CA ARG A 170 -30.50 16.11 -17.60
C ARG A 170 -29.45 16.95 -16.88
N TRP A 171 -28.33 16.32 -16.54
CA TRP A 171 -27.17 16.95 -15.94
C TRP A 171 -25.99 16.87 -16.89
N THR A 172 -25.10 17.87 -16.82
CA THR A 172 -23.79 17.83 -17.49
C THR A 172 -22.70 17.79 -16.43
N VAL A 173 -21.88 16.75 -16.45
CA VAL A 173 -20.66 16.63 -15.67
C VAL A 173 -19.50 17.14 -16.51
N VAL A 174 -18.69 18.05 -15.97
CA VAL A 174 -17.50 18.55 -16.65
C VAL A 174 -16.32 18.56 -15.67
N LEU A 175 -15.23 17.89 -16.05
CA LEU A 175 -13.93 18.02 -15.39
C LEU A 175 -12.99 18.83 -16.28
N GLY A 176 -12.35 19.87 -15.74
CA GLY A 176 -11.37 20.63 -16.49
C GLY A 176 -10.82 21.84 -15.73
N ASP A 177 -10.17 22.72 -16.49
CA ASP A 177 -9.54 23.95 -16.00
C ASP A 177 -9.69 25.07 -17.04
N GLY A 178 -10.72 25.90 -16.84
CA GLY A 178 -11.15 26.89 -17.83
C GLY A 178 -11.46 26.25 -19.19
N PRO A 179 -10.84 26.69 -20.29
CA PRO A 179 -11.11 26.14 -21.62
C PRO A 179 -10.55 24.72 -21.83
N ASN A 180 -9.69 24.23 -20.92
CA ASN A 180 -9.11 22.91 -21.01
C ASN A 180 -10.03 21.88 -20.34
N VAL A 181 -11.00 21.38 -21.09
CA VAL A 181 -11.91 20.31 -20.64
C VAL A 181 -11.21 18.96 -20.80
N ALA A 182 -11.12 18.21 -19.70
CA ALA A 182 -10.49 16.89 -19.68
C ALA A 182 -11.49 15.76 -19.92
N ALA A 183 -12.72 15.90 -19.41
CA ALA A 183 -13.81 14.96 -19.63
C ALA A 183 -15.17 15.65 -19.44
N CYS A 184 -16.17 15.20 -20.20
CA CYS A 184 -17.54 15.67 -20.10
C CYS A 184 -18.52 14.53 -20.35
N GLU A 185 -19.54 14.42 -19.51
CA GLU A 185 -20.60 13.42 -19.67
C GLU A 185 -21.98 14.05 -19.43
N LEU A 186 -22.96 13.64 -20.24
CA LEU A 186 -24.37 13.94 -20.04
C LEU A 186 -25.04 12.78 -19.32
N LEU A 187 -25.56 13.01 -18.12
CA LEU A 187 -26.29 11.99 -17.35
C LEU A 187 -27.75 12.38 -17.12
N HIS A 188 -28.60 11.39 -16.89
CA HIS A 188 -30.01 11.60 -16.60
C HIS A 188 -30.36 11.13 -15.19
N VAL A 189 -30.98 12.02 -14.42
CA VAL A 189 -31.55 11.72 -13.10
C VAL A 189 -33.04 11.48 -13.26
N SER A 190 -33.47 10.24 -13.00
CA SER A 190 -34.87 9.81 -13.09
C SER A 190 -35.68 10.38 -11.92
N ARG A 191 -36.94 10.73 -12.16
CA ARG A 191 -37.83 11.24 -11.10
C ARG A 191 -38.07 10.26 -9.96
N TYR A 192 -38.11 8.97 -10.28
CA TYR A 192 -38.41 7.91 -9.32
C TYR A 192 -37.28 6.88 -9.28
N PRO A 193 -37.08 6.19 -8.14
CA PRO A 193 -36.20 5.05 -8.06
C PRO A 193 -36.60 3.95 -9.07
N PRO A 194 -35.62 3.21 -9.62
CA PRO A 194 -35.93 2.09 -10.49
C PRO A 194 -36.67 0.98 -9.74
N GLN A 195 -37.49 0.21 -10.46
CA GLN A 195 -38.01 -1.06 -9.93
C GLN A 195 -36.87 -2.07 -9.80
N ALA A 196 -37.00 -2.97 -8.81
CA ALA A 196 -36.06 -4.07 -8.64
C ALA A 196 -36.06 -4.99 -9.87
N ASP A 197 -34.89 -5.25 -10.43
CA ASP A 197 -34.72 -6.20 -11.53
C ASP A 197 -34.94 -7.64 -10.99
N ARG A 198 -35.43 -8.55 -11.84
CA ARG A 198 -35.37 -9.99 -11.59
C ARG A 198 -34.04 -10.55 -12.08
N VAL A 199 -33.57 -11.63 -11.46
CA VAL A 199 -32.36 -12.35 -11.87
C VAL A 199 -32.74 -13.59 -12.69
N ASP A 200 -31.90 -13.95 -13.66
CA ASP A 200 -32.03 -15.17 -14.44
C ASP A 200 -31.58 -16.38 -13.61
N PRO A 201 -32.31 -17.51 -13.58
CA PRO A 201 -31.90 -18.70 -12.84
C PRO A 201 -30.55 -19.31 -13.25
N GLU A 202 -30.03 -19.00 -14.44
CA GLU A 202 -28.77 -19.55 -14.96
C GLU A 202 -27.61 -18.53 -14.91
N VAL A 203 -27.89 -17.26 -14.57
CA VAL A 203 -26.89 -16.18 -14.61
C VAL A 203 -27.09 -15.20 -13.46
N VAL A 204 -26.05 -15.05 -12.63
CA VAL A 204 -26.07 -14.14 -11.48
C VAL A 204 -26.05 -12.66 -11.92
N TRP A 205 -25.21 -12.33 -12.90
CA TRP A 205 -25.27 -11.05 -13.62
C TRP A 205 -24.67 -11.15 -15.03
N GLU A 206 -25.24 -10.38 -15.95
CA GLU A 206 -24.71 -10.24 -17.30
C GLU A 206 -23.68 -9.11 -17.41
N PRO A 207 -22.51 -9.33 -18.04
CA PRO A 207 -21.54 -8.27 -18.28
C PRO A 207 -21.99 -7.16 -19.25
N ARG A 208 -22.09 -5.93 -18.75
CA ARG A 208 -22.38 -4.69 -19.49
C ARG A 208 -21.14 -3.87 -19.84
N PHE A 209 -20.10 -3.95 -19.04
CA PHE A 209 -18.81 -3.29 -19.27
C PHE A 209 -17.71 -4.28 -19.63
N ARG A 210 -16.52 -3.76 -19.95
CA ARG A 210 -15.29 -4.53 -20.20
C ARG A 210 -14.19 -4.08 -19.26
N TRP A 211 -13.23 -4.96 -18.98
CA TRP A 211 -11.98 -4.58 -18.33
C TRP A 211 -11.09 -3.85 -19.32
N GLU A 212 -11.00 -2.54 -19.16
CA GLU A 212 -10.23 -1.60 -19.97
C GLU A 212 -9.53 -0.61 -19.02
N ALA A 213 -8.77 0.34 -19.57
CA ALA A 213 -7.96 1.25 -18.76
C ALA A 213 -8.79 2.07 -17.75
N ASP A 214 -10.01 2.46 -18.12
CA ASP A 214 -10.96 3.21 -17.30
C ASP A 214 -11.56 2.37 -16.17
N THR A 215 -12.02 1.15 -16.44
CA THR A 215 -12.64 0.27 -15.43
C THR A 215 -11.62 -0.34 -14.49
N GLU A 216 -10.38 -0.61 -14.94
CA GLU A 216 -9.26 -0.95 -14.05
C GLU A 216 -8.84 0.24 -13.17
N ALA A 217 -8.89 1.46 -13.73
CA ALA A 217 -8.65 2.67 -12.95
C ALA A 217 -9.73 2.87 -11.88
N LEU A 218 -10.99 2.61 -12.22
CA LEU A 218 -12.09 2.68 -11.27
C LEU A 218 -12.02 1.60 -10.19
N PHE A 219 -11.59 0.38 -10.52
CA PHE A 219 -11.33 -0.66 -9.52
C PHE A 219 -10.25 -0.23 -8.53
N SER A 220 -9.17 0.38 -9.03
CA SER A 220 -8.11 0.94 -8.19
C SER A 220 -8.66 2.02 -7.26
N ALA A 221 -9.47 2.94 -7.79
CA ALA A 221 -10.12 3.99 -7.01
C ALA A 221 -11.04 3.45 -5.92
N PHE A 222 -11.80 2.40 -6.22
CA PHE A 222 -12.66 1.72 -5.25
C PHE A 222 -11.84 1.15 -4.10
N VAL A 223 -10.76 0.42 -4.39
CA VAL A 223 -9.89 -0.17 -3.35
C VAL A 223 -9.22 0.94 -2.53
N GLU A 224 -8.69 1.98 -3.16
CA GLU A 224 -8.05 3.08 -2.45
C GLU A 224 -9.03 3.81 -1.52
N ALA A 225 -10.21 4.17 -2.04
CA ALA A 225 -11.23 4.85 -1.25
C ALA A 225 -11.69 4.00 -0.06
N LEU A 226 -11.81 2.69 -0.23
CA LEU A 226 -12.25 1.78 0.83
C LEU A 226 -11.29 1.78 2.03
N PHE A 227 -9.99 2.00 1.80
CA PHE A 227 -8.94 1.98 2.82
C PHE A 227 -8.31 3.37 3.11
N ASP A 228 -8.93 4.45 2.64
CA ASP A 228 -8.49 5.84 2.77
C ASP A 228 -8.71 6.39 4.20
N PHE A 229 -7.94 5.88 5.17
CA PHE A 229 -7.94 6.32 6.57
C PHE A 229 -6.56 6.87 6.98
N PRO A 230 -6.47 7.71 8.04
CA PRO A 230 -5.19 8.17 8.59
C PRO A 230 -4.24 7.00 8.89
N ILE A 231 -2.95 7.12 8.57
CA ILE A 231 -1.98 5.99 8.66
C ILE A 231 -1.37 5.85 10.06
N GLU A 232 -1.52 6.88 10.88
CA GLU A 232 -1.10 6.96 12.28
C GLU A 232 -2.01 6.12 13.18
N GLU A 233 -3.23 5.84 12.72
CA GLU A 233 -4.20 5.00 13.42
C GLU A 233 -4.02 3.53 13.03
N GLU A 234 -3.65 2.68 14.00
CA GLU A 234 -3.71 1.21 13.85
C GLU A 234 -5.18 0.75 13.83
N LEU A 235 -5.84 0.96 12.69
CA LEU A 235 -7.21 0.54 12.48
C LEU A 235 -7.28 -0.92 12.04
N THR A 236 -8.15 -1.66 12.71
CA THR A 236 -8.60 -2.99 12.30
C THR A 236 -10.12 -3.01 12.31
N TRP A 237 -10.70 -3.73 11.35
CA TRP A 237 -12.14 -3.89 11.22
C TRP A 237 -12.50 -5.36 11.46
N PRO A 238 -13.60 -5.65 12.17
CA PRO A 238 -13.94 -7.04 12.50
C PRO A 238 -14.29 -7.89 11.27
N ASN A 239 -14.59 -7.26 10.12
CA ASN A 239 -14.77 -7.91 8.82
C ASN A 239 -14.87 -6.87 7.69
N LEU A 240 -14.90 -7.37 6.44
CA LEU A 240 -15.02 -6.54 5.24
C LEU A 240 -16.37 -5.82 5.13
N SER A 241 -17.47 -6.37 5.64
CA SER A 241 -18.77 -5.68 5.58
C SER A 241 -18.76 -4.32 6.26
N VAL A 242 -18.04 -4.15 7.38
CA VAL A 242 -17.92 -2.84 8.05
C VAL A 242 -17.34 -1.77 7.11
N LEU A 243 -16.40 -2.15 6.25
CA LEU A 243 -15.82 -1.24 5.26
C LEU A 243 -16.80 -0.96 4.12
N LEU A 244 -17.45 -2.02 3.60
CA LEU A 244 -18.40 -1.88 2.49
C LEU A 244 -19.65 -1.08 2.88
N GLU A 245 -20.14 -1.24 4.11
CA GLU A 245 -21.31 -0.51 4.63
C GLU A 245 -21.01 0.97 4.94
N ASN A 246 -19.75 1.42 4.85
CA ASN A 246 -19.40 2.82 5.09
C ASN A 246 -19.62 3.67 3.82
N PRO A 247 -20.67 4.51 3.76
CA PRO A 247 -21.00 5.29 2.56
C PRO A 247 -19.97 6.36 2.22
N ARG A 248 -19.11 6.75 3.17
CA ARG A 248 -18.03 7.72 2.90
C ARG A 248 -16.87 7.11 2.13
N GLN A 249 -16.57 5.82 2.37
CA GLN A 249 -15.43 5.13 1.78
C GLN A 249 -15.82 4.27 0.59
N ASN A 250 -16.96 3.57 0.66
CA ASN A 250 -17.46 2.78 -0.46
C ASN A 250 -18.12 3.68 -1.51
N ILE A 251 -17.36 4.05 -2.55
CA ILE A 251 -17.84 4.91 -3.65
C ILE A 251 -18.99 4.28 -4.47
N LEU A 252 -19.22 2.97 -4.33
CA LEU A 252 -20.32 2.22 -4.94
C LEU A 252 -21.38 1.78 -3.90
N PHE A 253 -21.39 2.38 -2.71
CA PHE A 253 -22.39 2.08 -1.68
C PHE A 253 -23.81 2.31 -2.21
N ASN A 254 -24.71 1.35 -2.03
CA ASN A 254 -26.09 1.42 -2.52
C ASN A 254 -26.21 1.76 -4.02
N HIS A 255 -25.26 1.29 -4.84
CA HIS A 255 -25.24 1.52 -6.29
C HIS A 255 -26.55 1.11 -6.99
N PHE A 256 -27.22 0.07 -6.51
CA PHE A 256 -28.49 -0.41 -7.07
C PHE A 256 -29.72 0.17 -6.38
N GLY A 257 -29.54 0.94 -5.30
CA GLY A 257 -30.65 1.51 -4.53
C GLY A 257 -31.43 0.48 -3.70
N GLN A 258 -30.81 -0.64 -3.31
CA GLN A 258 -31.45 -1.76 -2.61
C GLN A 258 -30.88 -2.03 -1.20
N ASN A 259 -30.07 -1.10 -0.67
CA ASN A 259 -29.28 -1.26 0.55
C ASN A 259 -28.51 -2.58 0.56
N GLU A 260 -27.93 -2.89 -0.60
CA GLU A 260 -27.44 -4.24 -0.86
C GLU A 260 -26.22 -4.63 -0.02
N GLU A 261 -25.41 -3.68 0.48
CA GLU A 261 -24.26 -3.97 1.35
C GLU A 261 -24.68 -4.70 2.64
N GLU A 262 -25.75 -4.26 3.31
CA GLU A 262 -26.27 -4.88 4.54
C GLU A 262 -26.72 -6.33 4.31
N ARG A 263 -27.06 -6.66 3.06
CA ARG A 263 -27.58 -7.97 2.66
C ARG A 263 -26.46 -8.95 2.30
N ILE A 264 -25.21 -8.49 2.16
CA ILE A 264 -24.07 -9.30 1.71
C ILE A 264 -22.98 -9.31 2.81
N PRO A 265 -23.15 -10.11 3.88
CA PRO A 265 -22.15 -10.20 4.94
C PRO A 265 -20.89 -10.94 4.44
N LEU A 266 -19.77 -10.22 4.35
CA LEU A 266 -18.49 -10.72 3.86
C LEU A 266 -17.45 -10.77 4.98
N ARG A 267 -16.97 -11.99 5.27
CA ARG A 267 -15.88 -12.29 6.22
C ARG A 267 -14.78 -13.07 5.50
N PRO A 268 -13.90 -12.36 4.78
CA PRO A 268 -12.79 -12.99 4.07
C PRO A 268 -11.64 -13.37 5.01
N ASP A 269 -10.90 -14.41 4.68
CA ASP A 269 -9.50 -14.54 5.10
C ASP A 269 -8.55 -13.81 4.12
N CYS A 270 -7.23 -13.93 4.31
CA CYS A 270 -6.25 -13.26 3.44
C CYS A 270 -6.39 -13.62 1.95
N ALA A 271 -6.80 -14.86 1.64
CA ALA A 271 -6.96 -15.32 0.27
C ALA A 271 -8.30 -14.89 -0.32
N ASP A 272 -9.36 -14.87 0.48
CA ASP A 272 -10.67 -14.39 0.06
C ASP A 272 -10.67 -12.90 -0.28
N LEU A 273 -9.97 -12.06 0.50
CA LEU A 273 -10.03 -10.60 0.41
C LEU A 273 -9.85 -10.04 -1.01
N PRO A 274 -8.77 -10.34 -1.75
CA PRO A 274 -8.61 -9.87 -3.13
C PRO A 274 -9.78 -10.29 -4.03
N TYR A 275 -10.22 -11.54 -3.95
CA TYR A 275 -11.32 -12.06 -4.76
C TYR A 275 -12.65 -11.41 -4.39
N PHE A 276 -12.90 -11.17 -3.11
CA PHE A 276 -14.13 -10.51 -2.65
C PHE A 276 -14.21 -9.08 -3.17
N LEU A 277 -13.12 -8.31 -3.07
CA LEU A 277 -13.06 -6.96 -3.61
C LEU A 277 -13.30 -6.94 -5.13
N ARG A 278 -12.61 -7.82 -5.88
CA ARG A 278 -12.75 -7.89 -7.34
C ARG A 278 -14.14 -8.35 -7.78
N THR A 279 -14.69 -9.38 -7.13
CA THR A 279 -16.03 -9.93 -7.45
C THR A 279 -17.13 -8.92 -7.12
N TYR A 280 -17.07 -8.30 -5.93
CA TYR A 280 -18.00 -7.26 -5.52
C TYR A 280 -17.99 -6.10 -6.51
N PHE A 281 -16.81 -5.59 -6.85
CA PHE A 281 -16.69 -4.50 -7.81
C PHE A 281 -17.21 -4.89 -9.20
N ALA A 282 -16.86 -6.09 -9.67
CA ALA A 282 -17.32 -6.58 -10.97
C ALA A 282 -18.84 -6.73 -11.02
N TRP A 283 -19.48 -7.20 -9.95
CA TRP A 283 -20.94 -7.27 -9.86
C TRP A 283 -21.58 -5.88 -9.88
N LYS A 284 -21.07 -4.94 -9.08
CA LYS A 284 -21.55 -3.55 -9.05
C LYS A 284 -21.51 -2.88 -10.40
N MET A 285 -20.38 -3.00 -11.09
CA MET A 285 -20.15 -2.38 -12.39
C MET A 285 -20.60 -3.25 -13.56
N ARG A 286 -21.23 -4.41 -13.30
CA ARG A 286 -21.62 -5.40 -14.34
C ARG A 286 -20.45 -5.72 -15.29
N LEU A 287 -19.26 -5.97 -14.76
CA LEU A 287 -18.07 -6.37 -15.50
C LEU A 287 -17.99 -7.91 -15.60
N PRO A 288 -17.28 -8.44 -16.61
CA PRO A 288 -17.00 -9.86 -16.66
C PRO A 288 -16.13 -10.26 -15.46
N PHE A 289 -16.46 -11.38 -14.83
CA PHE A 289 -15.65 -11.96 -13.76
C PHE A 289 -15.43 -13.43 -14.07
N ALA A 290 -14.21 -13.88 -13.88
CA ALA A 290 -13.88 -15.29 -13.95
C ALA A 290 -12.66 -15.54 -13.06
N PHE A 291 -12.61 -16.72 -12.45
CA PHE A 291 -11.42 -17.18 -11.74
C PHE A 291 -11.29 -18.69 -11.91
N ARG A 292 -10.07 -19.21 -11.77
CA ARG A 292 -9.84 -20.65 -11.78
C ARG A 292 -9.70 -21.19 -10.37
N SER A 293 -10.32 -22.33 -10.10
CA SER A 293 -10.02 -23.10 -8.88
C SER A 293 -8.66 -23.77 -9.05
N CYS A 294 -7.85 -23.75 -7.99
CA CYS A 294 -6.50 -24.29 -8.04
C CYS A 294 -6.29 -25.34 -6.96
N THR A 295 -5.35 -26.25 -7.19
CA THR A 295 -4.84 -27.14 -6.17
C THR A 295 -3.98 -26.36 -5.18
N ARG A 296 -3.81 -26.90 -3.96
CA ARG A 296 -3.03 -26.20 -2.92
C ARG A 296 -1.53 -26.16 -3.17
N GLY A 297 -1.01 -26.98 -4.09
CA GLY A 297 0.41 -27.36 -4.11
C GLY A 297 0.74 -28.20 -2.86
N ARG A 298 1.46 -29.32 -3.03
CA ARG A 298 1.94 -30.15 -1.91
C ARG A 298 3.22 -30.87 -2.31
N ASN A 299 4.08 -31.14 -1.34
CA ASN A 299 5.30 -31.95 -1.49
C ASN A 299 6.24 -31.43 -2.59
N GLY A 300 6.41 -30.11 -2.68
CA GLY A 300 7.27 -29.47 -3.68
C GLY A 300 6.62 -29.25 -5.04
N ASN A 301 5.37 -29.69 -5.27
CA ASN A 301 4.63 -29.39 -6.49
C ASN A 301 3.94 -28.02 -6.41
N LEU A 302 4.01 -27.27 -7.52
CA LEU A 302 3.33 -25.98 -7.69
C LEU A 302 1.79 -26.14 -7.67
N PRO A 303 1.06 -25.11 -7.21
CA PRO A 303 -0.38 -24.99 -7.44
C PRO A 303 -0.69 -25.04 -8.95
N VAL A 304 -1.64 -25.89 -9.33
CA VAL A 304 -2.15 -26.01 -10.71
C VAL A 304 -3.62 -25.62 -10.71
N CYS A 305 -4.04 -24.81 -11.67
CA CYS A 305 -5.41 -24.35 -11.79
C CYS A 305 -6.14 -25.08 -12.91
N GLU A 306 -7.43 -25.36 -12.68
CA GLU A 306 -8.23 -26.21 -13.56
C GLU A 306 -9.52 -25.48 -13.95
N GLU A 307 -10.64 -25.75 -13.29
CA GLU A 307 -11.98 -25.27 -13.63
C GLU A 307 -12.07 -23.72 -13.65
N LEU A 308 -12.53 -23.15 -14.77
CA LEU A 308 -12.90 -21.73 -14.87
C LEU A 308 -14.31 -21.54 -14.32
N ARG A 309 -14.44 -20.74 -13.26
CA ARG A 309 -15.71 -20.39 -12.62
C ARG A 309 -16.13 -18.99 -13.00
N THR A 310 -17.41 -18.81 -13.35
CA THR A 310 -17.96 -17.55 -13.86
C THR A 310 -19.34 -17.28 -13.25
N PRO A 311 -19.90 -16.06 -13.40
CA PRO A 311 -21.27 -15.73 -13.02
C PRO A 311 -22.37 -16.45 -13.81
N ILE A 312 -22.04 -17.17 -14.89
CA ILE A 312 -22.95 -18.14 -15.53
C ILE A 312 -22.95 -19.36 -14.62
N TRP A 313 -23.96 -19.42 -13.76
CA TRP A 313 -24.07 -20.38 -12.68
C TRP A 313 -25.54 -20.52 -12.27
N THR A 314 -26.05 -21.75 -12.28
CA THR A 314 -27.44 -22.04 -11.94
C THR A 314 -27.72 -21.85 -10.46
N HIS A 315 -28.81 -21.15 -10.14
CA HIS A 315 -29.26 -20.89 -8.76
C HIS A 315 -30.79 -20.78 -8.64
N GLU A 316 -31.30 -20.83 -7.40
CA GLU A 316 -32.74 -20.78 -7.11
C GLU A 316 -33.25 -19.39 -6.65
N ARG A 317 -32.36 -18.39 -6.56
CA ARG A 317 -32.72 -17.03 -6.15
C ARG A 317 -33.54 -16.29 -7.20
N ASN A 318 -34.51 -15.51 -6.73
CA ASN A 318 -35.35 -14.60 -7.54
C ASN A 318 -34.92 -13.13 -7.43
N ASP A 319 -34.08 -12.81 -6.45
CA ASP A 319 -33.55 -11.48 -6.20
C ASP A 319 -32.06 -11.41 -6.58
N PRO A 320 -31.62 -10.40 -7.37
CA PRO A 320 -30.23 -10.30 -7.82
C PRO A 320 -29.18 -10.15 -6.71
N VAL A 321 -29.51 -9.49 -5.60
CA VAL A 321 -28.58 -9.30 -4.47
C VAL A 321 -28.40 -10.62 -3.73
N ASP A 322 -29.49 -11.37 -3.53
CA ASP A 322 -29.42 -12.68 -2.90
C ASP A 322 -28.69 -13.70 -3.79
N ALA A 323 -28.87 -13.64 -5.11
CA ALA A 323 -28.13 -14.46 -6.08
C ALA A 323 -26.62 -14.18 -6.01
N PHE A 324 -26.25 -12.90 -5.99
CA PHE A 324 -24.85 -12.50 -5.85
C PHE A 324 -24.25 -12.95 -4.52
N ARG A 325 -24.97 -12.76 -3.40
CA ARG A 325 -24.55 -13.23 -2.09
C ARG A 325 -24.29 -14.73 -2.08
N GLU A 326 -25.19 -15.51 -2.68
CA GLU A 326 -25.01 -16.95 -2.76
C GLU A 326 -23.78 -17.32 -3.59
N PHE A 327 -23.60 -16.68 -4.76
CA PHE A 327 -22.45 -16.89 -5.62
C PHE A 327 -21.11 -16.60 -4.90
N ILE A 328 -20.96 -15.43 -4.29
CA ILE A 328 -19.70 -15.05 -3.63
C ILE A 328 -19.37 -15.95 -2.42
N LEU A 329 -20.38 -16.38 -1.64
CA LEU A 329 -20.18 -17.20 -0.45
C LEU A 329 -20.03 -18.70 -0.74
N THR A 330 -20.59 -19.19 -1.85
CA THR A 330 -20.59 -20.63 -2.17
C THR A 330 -19.64 -21.00 -3.31
N GLN A 331 -19.47 -20.13 -4.30
CA GLN A 331 -18.57 -20.37 -5.42
C GLN A 331 -17.20 -19.75 -5.19
N VAL A 332 -17.14 -18.45 -4.91
CA VAL A 332 -15.85 -17.74 -4.77
C VAL A 332 -15.14 -18.18 -3.51
N LYS A 333 -15.74 -17.97 -2.32
CA LYS A 333 -15.12 -18.30 -1.02
C LYS A 333 -14.64 -19.75 -0.92
N ARG A 334 -15.39 -20.70 -1.49
CA ARG A 334 -15.03 -22.14 -1.43
C ARG A 334 -14.04 -22.55 -2.51
N GLY A 335 -13.93 -21.78 -3.59
CA GLY A 335 -13.10 -22.08 -4.75
C GLY A 335 -11.70 -21.48 -4.69
N VAL A 336 -11.41 -20.62 -3.71
CA VAL A 336 -10.12 -19.93 -3.59
C VAL A 336 -9.42 -20.27 -2.28
N HIS A 337 -8.09 -20.20 -2.30
CA HIS A 337 -7.23 -20.29 -1.13
C HIS A 337 -5.89 -19.62 -1.44
N SER A 338 -5.00 -19.50 -0.46
CA SER A 338 -3.76 -18.73 -0.64
C SER A 338 -2.85 -19.23 -1.78
N ALA A 339 -2.86 -20.53 -2.09
CA ALA A 339 -2.13 -21.06 -3.25
C ALA A 339 -2.67 -20.58 -4.62
N SER A 340 -3.94 -20.16 -4.72
CA SER A 340 -4.51 -19.60 -5.94
C SER A 340 -3.81 -18.31 -6.37
N GLY A 341 -3.15 -17.62 -5.43
CA GLY A 341 -2.32 -16.45 -5.73
C GLY A 341 -0.83 -16.75 -5.87
N ARG A 342 -0.37 -17.99 -5.62
CA ARG A 342 1.05 -18.40 -5.61
C ARG A 342 1.41 -19.34 -6.76
N THR A 343 0.57 -19.42 -7.79
CA THR A 343 0.81 -20.23 -8.99
C THR A 343 2.12 -19.83 -9.69
N HIS A 344 2.65 -20.73 -10.53
CA HIS A 344 3.88 -20.44 -11.26
C HIS A 344 3.72 -19.16 -12.11
N PRO A 345 4.70 -18.23 -12.10
CA PRO A 345 4.53 -16.93 -12.76
C PRO A 345 4.29 -17.01 -14.27
N GLU A 346 4.86 -18.01 -14.94
CA GLU A 346 4.74 -18.20 -16.39
C GLU A 346 3.48 -18.98 -16.81
N ASP A 347 2.73 -19.54 -15.87
CA ASP A 347 1.51 -20.27 -16.17
C ASP A 347 0.38 -19.31 -16.57
N SER A 348 -0.09 -19.43 -17.82
CA SER A 348 -1.16 -18.60 -18.38
C SER A 348 -2.54 -19.02 -17.90
N GLU A 349 -2.70 -20.22 -17.34
CA GLU A 349 -3.98 -20.73 -16.86
C GLU A 349 -4.21 -20.38 -15.38
N THR A 350 -3.93 -19.14 -15.00
CA THR A 350 -3.93 -18.67 -13.62
C THR A 350 -4.76 -17.39 -13.46
N PRO A 351 -5.39 -17.13 -12.30
CA PRO A 351 -6.21 -15.93 -12.12
C PRO A 351 -5.40 -14.64 -12.05
N LEU A 352 -4.11 -14.74 -11.71
CA LEU A 352 -3.22 -13.60 -11.45
C LEU A 352 -1.89 -13.79 -12.19
N TYR A 353 -1.28 -12.70 -12.66
CA TYR A 353 0.01 -12.72 -13.36
C TYR A 353 0.98 -11.67 -12.77
N PRO A 354 2.30 -11.90 -12.81
CA PRO A 354 3.28 -10.97 -12.26
C PRO A 354 3.40 -9.68 -13.11
N VAL A 355 3.65 -8.57 -12.42
CA VAL A 355 3.70 -7.22 -13.03
C VAL A 355 5.08 -6.58 -12.85
N PRO A 356 5.45 -5.56 -13.67
CA PRO A 356 6.69 -4.83 -13.48
C PRO A 356 6.68 -4.02 -12.18
N MET A 357 7.86 -3.72 -11.65
CA MET A 357 8.04 -2.90 -10.46
C MET A 357 8.03 -1.42 -10.85
N THR A 358 6.84 -0.86 -11.07
CA THR A 358 6.62 0.56 -11.33
C THR A 358 5.38 1.06 -10.59
N ARG A 359 5.27 2.37 -10.34
CA ARG A 359 4.08 2.93 -9.66
C ARG A 359 2.82 2.74 -10.52
N GLU A 360 2.96 2.77 -11.84
CA GLU A 360 1.90 2.57 -12.83
C GLU A 360 1.36 1.15 -12.84
N ALA A 361 2.18 0.16 -12.49
CA ALA A 361 1.79 -1.25 -12.44
C ALA A 361 1.29 -1.68 -11.05
N LEU A 362 1.86 -1.12 -9.99
CA LEU A 362 1.54 -1.44 -8.60
C LEU A 362 0.37 -0.58 -8.07
N ARG A 363 -0.75 -0.59 -8.81
CA ARG A 363 -1.95 0.21 -8.48
C ARG A 363 -2.66 -0.35 -7.24
N PRO A 364 -3.47 0.45 -6.51
CA PRO A 364 -4.47 -0.09 -5.61
C PRO A 364 -5.28 -1.22 -6.27
N GLY A 365 -5.51 -2.32 -5.55
CA GLY A 365 -6.11 -3.54 -6.10
C GLY A 365 -5.11 -4.57 -6.65
N THR A 366 -3.82 -4.22 -6.82
CA THR A 366 -2.75 -5.18 -7.11
C THR A 366 -2.63 -6.16 -5.94
N VAL A 367 -2.58 -7.46 -6.25
CA VAL A 367 -2.46 -8.52 -5.24
C VAL A 367 -0.99 -8.75 -4.95
N TYR A 368 -0.62 -8.90 -3.69
CA TYR A 368 0.71 -9.35 -3.29
C TYR A 368 0.59 -10.74 -2.69
N ALA A 369 1.25 -11.72 -3.31
CA ALA A 369 1.33 -13.08 -2.80
C ALA A 369 2.67 -13.30 -2.13
N ASP A 370 2.67 -13.52 -0.83
CA ASP A 370 3.88 -13.94 -0.13
C ASP A 370 4.17 -15.43 -0.45
N PRO A 371 5.42 -15.90 -0.30
CA PRO A 371 5.78 -17.28 -0.63
C PRO A 371 5.18 -18.32 0.33
N TYR A 372 4.61 -17.91 1.46
CA TYR A 372 4.21 -18.78 2.56
C TYR A 372 2.70 -18.90 2.74
N GLY A 373 1.90 -18.25 1.90
CA GLY A 373 0.44 -18.40 1.88
C GLY A 373 -0.32 -17.24 2.53
N HIS A 374 0.29 -16.07 2.67
CA HIS A 374 -0.41 -14.82 2.97
C HIS A 374 -0.58 -13.98 1.71
N LEU A 375 -1.76 -13.40 1.55
CA LEU A 375 -2.09 -12.50 0.46
C LEU A 375 -2.45 -11.13 1.01
N LEU A 376 -1.97 -10.09 0.34
CA LEU A 376 -2.35 -8.70 0.60
C LEU A 376 -2.87 -8.08 -0.68
N VAL A 377 -3.56 -6.96 -0.54
CA VAL A 377 -3.97 -6.10 -1.66
C VAL A 377 -3.32 -4.74 -1.45
N VAL A 378 -2.65 -4.21 -2.46
CA VAL A 378 -2.18 -2.82 -2.43
C VAL A 378 -3.40 -1.93 -2.23
N ALA A 379 -3.41 -1.17 -1.14
CA ALA A 379 -4.52 -0.31 -0.77
C ALA A 379 -4.27 1.11 -1.22
N ARG A 380 -3.06 1.65 -1.00
CA ARG A 380 -2.77 3.06 -1.28
C ARG A 380 -1.28 3.35 -1.37
N TRP A 381 -0.92 4.35 -2.17
CA TRP A 381 0.37 5.01 -2.11
C TRP A 381 0.26 6.33 -1.34
N ILE A 382 1.07 6.49 -0.30
CA ILE A 382 1.32 7.77 0.34
C ILE A 382 2.63 8.31 -0.24
N PRO A 383 2.62 9.47 -0.91
CA PRO A 383 3.83 10.02 -1.48
C PRO A 383 4.77 10.50 -0.37
N GLN A 384 6.07 10.42 -0.67
CA GLN A 384 7.08 11.08 0.15
C GLN A 384 6.77 12.58 0.24
N THR A 385 6.97 13.20 1.40
CA THR A 385 6.85 14.66 1.59
C THR A 385 8.25 15.29 1.68
N SER A 386 8.35 16.60 1.92
CA SER A 386 9.66 17.25 2.13
C SER A 386 10.36 16.81 3.43
N ASP A 387 9.58 16.35 4.39
CA ASP A 387 9.93 16.10 5.79
C ASP A 387 9.58 14.67 6.23
N GLY A 388 9.08 13.83 5.32
CA GLY A 388 8.57 12.50 5.65
C GLY A 388 8.71 11.48 4.51
N TYR A 389 8.70 10.22 4.91
CA TYR A 389 8.82 9.06 4.00
C TYR A 389 7.51 8.79 3.26
N GLY A 390 7.65 8.35 2.01
CA GLY A 390 6.56 7.71 1.30
C GLY A 390 6.25 6.35 1.90
N ILE A 391 5.03 5.86 1.70
CA ILE A 391 4.58 4.57 2.22
C ILE A 391 3.73 3.88 1.15
N LEU A 392 4.03 2.62 0.86
CA LEU A 392 3.10 1.72 0.20
C LEU A 392 2.27 1.01 1.26
N VAL A 393 0.95 1.16 1.20
CA VAL A 393 0.01 0.54 2.14
C VAL A 393 -0.64 -0.66 1.46
N GLY A 394 -0.63 -1.81 2.11
CA GLY A 394 -1.46 -2.96 1.78
C GLY A 394 -2.59 -3.17 2.77
N ALA A 395 -3.59 -3.95 2.38
CA ALA A 395 -4.63 -4.47 3.24
C ALA A 395 -4.60 -6.00 3.23
N ASP A 396 -4.82 -6.59 4.40
CA ASP A 396 -4.90 -8.03 4.61
C ASP A 396 -6.14 -8.37 5.43
N ALA A 397 -6.58 -9.63 5.33
CA ALA A 397 -7.59 -10.18 6.22
C ALA A 397 -7.04 -11.41 6.95
N GLN A 398 -7.50 -11.62 8.16
CA GLN A 398 -7.07 -12.71 9.04
C GLN A 398 -8.10 -13.86 9.01
N PRO A 399 -7.73 -15.09 9.40
CA PRO A 399 -8.66 -16.23 9.40
C PRO A 399 -9.92 -16.05 10.25
N ASP A 400 -9.87 -15.18 11.27
CA ASP A 400 -11.02 -14.78 12.09
C ASP A 400 -11.97 -13.79 11.40
N GLY A 401 -11.61 -13.33 10.19
CA GLY A 401 -12.32 -12.35 9.39
C GLY A 401 -11.85 -10.91 9.57
N THR A 402 -10.97 -10.63 10.53
CA THR A 402 -10.49 -9.27 10.82
C THR A 402 -9.71 -8.70 9.64
N VAL A 403 -10.05 -7.51 9.18
CA VAL A 403 -9.36 -6.79 8.10
C VAL A 403 -8.45 -5.72 8.69
N GLY A 404 -7.23 -5.61 8.21
CA GLY A 404 -6.24 -4.63 8.67
C GLY A 404 -5.47 -3.98 7.52
N ARG A 405 -4.67 -2.98 7.88
CA ARG A 405 -3.70 -2.34 6.98
C ARG A 405 -2.27 -2.68 7.41
N ARG A 406 -1.37 -2.76 6.42
CA ARG A 406 0.06 -3.04 6.58
C ARG A 406 0.86 -2.02 5.79
N ARG A 407 1.92 -1.48 6.39
CA ARG A 407 2.93 -0.71 5.64
C ARG A 407 3.85 -1.68 4.94
N PHE A 408 4.30 -1.35 3.74
CA PHE A 408 5.31 -2.14 3.03
C PHE A 408 6.62 -2.13 3.81
N TRP A 409 7.09 -3.31 4.18
CA TRP A 409 8.45 -3.56 4.66
C TRP A 409 8.73 -5.06 4.62
N ARG A 410 10.01 -5.43 4.76
CA ARG A 410 10.51 -6.81 4.57
C ARG A 410 9.83 -7.89 5.40
N GLY A 411 9.22 -7.57 6.54
CA GLY A 411 8.56 -8.55 7.42
C GLY A 411 7.03 -8.62 7.27
N SER A 412 6.42 -7.77 6.45
CA SER A 412 4.98 -7.83 6.13
C SER A 412 4.71 -8.18 4.66
N PHE A 413 5.62 -7.80 3.75
CA PHE A 413 5.62 -8.18 2.34
C PHE A 413 6.81 -9.10 2.10
N LEU A 414 6.69 -10.36 2.54
CA LEU A 414 7.76 -11.35 2.41
C LEU A 414 7.94 -11.74 0.94
N PHE A 415 9.16 -11.59 0.43
CA PHE A 415 9.51 -11.93 -0.95
C PHE A 415 10.68 -12.91 -1.04
N HIS A 416 10.63 -13.79 -2.04
CA HIS A 416 11.78 -14.57 -2.49
C HIS A 416 11.70 -14.76 -4.01
N PRO A 417 12.80 -14.57 -4.76
CA PRO A 417 12.77 -14.60 -6.23
C PRO A 417 12.67 -16.01 -6.82
N ASP A 418 12.97 -17.06 -6.04
CA ASP A 418 12.87 -18.45 -6.49
C ASP A 418 11.40 -18.86 -6.75
N THR A 419 11.14 -19.29 -7.98
CA THR A 419 9.82 -19.69 -8.46
C THR A 419 9.60 -21.20 -8.48
N THR A 420 10.57 -22.00 -8.03
CA THR A 420 10.55 -23.47 -8.10
C THR A 420 9.31 -24.07 -7.41
N HIS A 421 8.85 -23.45 -6.32
CA HIS A 421 7.73 -23.97 -5.53
C HIS A 421 6.55 -23.01 -5.42
N VAL A 422 6.77 -21.71 -5.63
CA VAL A 422 5.74 -20.66 -5.51
C VAL A 422 6.08 -19.46 -6.39
N GLY A 423 5.09 -18.87 -7.05
CA GLY A 423 5.24 -17.56 -7.67
C GLY A 423 4.86 -16.43 -6.70
N ALA A 424 5.80 -15.95 -5.87
CA ALA A 424 5.57 -14.83 -4.94
C ALA A 424 5.61 -13.45 -5.64
N GLY A 425 5.25 -12.38 -4.93
CA GLY A 425 5.37 -10.99 -5.39
C GLY A 425 4.04 -10.32 -5.80
N PHE A 426 4.15 -9.15 -6.42
CA PHE A 426 3.04 -8.36 -6.92
C PHE A 426 2.44 -8.95 -8.20
N LYS A 427 1.11 -8.98 -8.26
CA LYS A 427 0.34 -9.57 -9.35
C LYS A 427 -0.90 -8.75 -9.68
N ALA A 428 -1.22 -8.65 -10.95
CA ALA A 428 -2.49 -8.11 -11.43
C ALA A 428 -3.47 -9.22 -11.78
N TRP A 429 -4.75 -8.86 -11.87
CA TRP A 429 -5.82 -9.75 -12.32
C TRP A 429 -5.68 -10.05 -13.80
N ARG A 430 -5.65 -11.34 -14.16
CA ARG A 430 -5.63 -11.74 -15.57
C ARG A 430 -6.89 -11.18 -16.27
N PRO A 431 -6.74 -10.45 -17.39
CA PRO A 431 -7.90 -9.88 -18.06
C PRO A 431 -8.88 -10.96 -18.52
N VAL A 432 -10.17 -10.71 -18.24
CA VAL A 432 -11.29 -11.60 -18.60
C VAL A 432 -12.11 -10.93 -19.70
N ILE A 433 -12.24 -11.64 -20.82
CA ILE A 433 -13.07 -11.24 -21.97
C ILE A 433 -14.36 -12.05 -21.92
N TYR A 434 -15.48 -11.36 -22.11
CA TYR A 434 -16.79 -11.99 -22.29
C TYR A 434 -17.29 -11.74 -23.72
N ASP A 435 -17.48 -12.82 -24.48
CA ASP A 435 -18.13 -12.77 -25.78
C ASP A 435 -19.65 -12.83 -25.59
N ARG A 436 -20.34 -11.72 -25.91
CA ARG A 436 -21.80 -11.62 -25.78
C ARG A 436 -22.57 -12.47 -26.79
N ARG A 437 -21.98 -12.79 -27.95
CA ARG A 437 -22.65 -13.59 -28.98
C ARG A 437 -22.60 -15.07 -28.63
N GLU A 438 -21.47 -15.51 -28.10
CA GLU A 438 -21.24 -16.90 -27.72
C GLU A 438 -21.60 -17.19 -26.26
N HIS A 439 -21.89 -16.15 -25.46
CA HIS A 439 -22.09 -16.25 -24.01
C HIS A 439 -20.92 -16.96 -23.31
N ALA A 440 -19.70 -16.69 -23.77
CA ALA A 440 -18.49 -17.40 -23.37
C ALA A 440 -17.46 -16.47 -22.71
N TYR A 441 -16.74 -17.02 -21.72
CA TYR A 441 -15.65 -16.33 -21.03
C TYR A 441 -14.30 -16.87 -21.51
N ARG A 442 -13.34 -15.96 -21.68
CA ARG A 442 -11.94 -16.28 -21.99
C ARG A 442 -11.01 -15.44 -21.12
N THR A 443 -9.95 -16.05 -20.61
CA THR A 443 -8.82 -15.35 -19.97
C THR A 443 -7.69 -15.17 -20.97
N LEU A 444 -6.99 -14.03 -20.91
CA LEU A 444 -5.85 -13.76 -21.80
C LEU A 444 -4.60 -14.53 -21.39
N GLU A 445 -3.84 -15.02 -22.37
CA GLU A 445 -2.50 -15.61 -22.13
C GLU A 445 -1.45 -14.53 -21.83
N ASN A 446 -0.34 -14.89 -21.20
CA ASN A 446 0.73 -13.94 -20.85
C ASN A 446 1.25 -13.14 -22.05
N ALA A 447 1.30 -13.76 -23.24
CA ALA A 447 1.77 -13.11 -24.47
C ALA A 447 0.79 -12.03 -25.01
N GLU A 448 -0.50 -12.12 -24.66
CA GLU A 448 -1.54 -11.15 -25.07
C GLU A 448 -1.56 -9.92 -24.14
N ILE A 449 -1.05 -10.04 -22.91
CA ILE A 449 -1.12 -9.01 -21.87
C ILE A 449 0.05 -8.03 -22.02
N THR A 450 -0.15 -7.04 -22.89
CA THR A 450 0.85 -6.01 -23.21
C THR A 450 0.33 -4.60 -22.97
N GLU A 451 1.25 -3.64 -22.80
CA GLU A 451 0.90 -2.22 -22.69
C GLU A 451 0.16 -1.71 -23.94
N ARG A 452 0.56 -2.17 -25.13
CA ARG A 452 -0.12 -1.83 -26.40
C ARG A 452 -1.56 -2.32 -26.47
N ALA A 453 -1.87 -3.41 -25.77
CA ALA A 453 -3.22 -3.94 -25.64
C ALA A 453 -4.02 -3.26 -24.53
N GLY A 454 -3.45 -2.23 -23.86
CA GLY A 454 -4.12 -1.45 -22.82
C GLY A 454 -4.03 -2.06 -21.41
N TYR A 455 -3.21 -3.09 -21.21
CA TYR A 455 -3.05 -3.76 -19.91
C TYR A 455 -1.75 -3.40 -19.22
N ILE A 456 -1.68 -3.63 -17.90
CA ILE A 456 -0.39 -3.69 -17.20
C ILE A 456 0.37 -4.89 -17.78
N PRO A 457 1.54 -4.72 -18.39
CA PRO A 457 2.18 -5.82 -19.10
C PRO A 457 2.61 -6.94 -18.15
N PHE A 458 2.55 -8.18 -18.63
CA PHE A 458 3.20 -9.30 -17.95
C PHE A 458 4.70 -9.03 -17.79
N SER A 459 5.26 -9.32 -16.62
CA SER A 459 6.69 -9.11 -16.37
C SER A 459 7.27 -10.08 -15.35
N MET A 460 8.43 -10.65 -15.70
CA MET A 460 9.24 -11.47 -14.80
C MET A 460 10.25 -10.64 -13.99
N GLN A 461 10.22 -9.31 -14.07
CA GLN A 461 11.22 -8.41 -13.47
C GLN A 461 11.43 -8.67 -11.97
N GLN A 462 10.37 -8.97 -11.21
CA GLN A 462 10.47 -9.21 -9.77
C GLN A 462 11.35 -10.41 -9.40
N TYR A 463 11.45 -11.40 -10.29
CA TYR A 463 12.22 -12.62 -10.09
C TYR A 463 13.66 -12.51 -10.59
N GLN A 464 14.04 -11.35 -11.14
CA GLN A 464 15.40 -11.07 -11.59
C GLN A 464 16.21 -10.51 -10.42
N GLY A 465 17.31 -11.17 -10.08
CA GLY A 465 18.21 -10.73 -9.01
C GLY A 465 17.90 -11.37 -7.65
N THR A 466 18.33 -10.68 -6.59
CA THR A 466 18.24 -11.16 -5.21
C THR A 466 17.01 -10.58 -4.49
N THR A 467 16.70 -11.15 -3.32
CA THR A 467 15.70 -10.58 -2.40
C THR A 467 16.04 -9.14 -2.02
N ASP A 468 17.33 -8.80 -1.87
CA ASP A 468 17.75 -7.43 -1.55
C ASP A 468 17.48 -6.46 -2.69
N ASP A 469 17.73 -6.87 -3.94
CA ASP A 469 17.46 -6.05 -5.13
C ASP A 469 15.97 -5.69 -5.25
N PHE A 470 15.08 -6.64 -4.95
CA PHE A 470 13.63 -6.41 -4.93
C PHE A 470 13.25 -5.31 -3.92
N TYR A 471 13.72 -5.42 -2.68
CA TYR A 471 13.39 -4.43 -1.64
C TYR A 471 14.04 -3.08 -1.92
N ASP A 472 15.28 -3.05 -2.41
CA ASP A 472 15.97 -1.80 -2.73
C ASP A 472 15.26 -1.06 -3.89
N ALA A 473 14.73 -1.80 -4.88
CA ALA A 473 13.90 -1.25 -5.94
C ALA A 473 12.57 -0.70 -5.43
N MET A 474 11.85 -1.47 -4.60
CA MET A 474 10.58 -1.03 -4.01
C MET A 474 10.73 0.21 -3.14
N GLU A 475 11.75 0.25 -2.30
CA GLU A 475 12.03 1.39 -1.45
C GLU A 475 12.40 2.64 -2.27
N GLY A 476 13.07 2.48 -3.42
CA GLY A 476 13.32 3.57 -4.37
C GLY A 476 12.05 4.07 -5.09
N LEU A 477 11.10 3.18 -5.37
CA LEU A 477 9.78 3.55 -5.93
C LEU A 477 8.90 4.31 -4.92
N ILE A 478 8.98 3.91 -3.65
CA ILE A 478 8.26 4.54 -2.53
C ILE A 478 8.86 5.91 -2.22
N ASN A 479 10.19 5.99 -2.16
CA ASN A 479 10.95 7.18 -1.78
C ASN A 479 11.87 7.61 -2.94
N PRO A 480 11.33 8.31 -3.96
CA PRO A 480 12.11 8.70 -5.14
C PRO A 480 13.11 9.83 -4.87
N ARG A 481 12.97 10.58 -3.77
CA ARG A 481 13.93 11.60 -3.36
C ARG A 481 14.90 11.03 -2.32
N PRO A 482 16.16 11.50 -2.33
CA PRO A 482 17.15 11.16 -1.32
C PRO A 482 16.61 11.28 0.11
N LEU A 483 16.97 10.30 0.93
CA LEU A 483 16.62 10.23 2.35
C LEU A 483 17.85 10.48 3.21
N ASP A 484 17.67 11.14 4.35
CA ASP A 484 18.75 11.24 5.33
C ASP A 484 19.00 9.85 5.97
N PRO A 485 20.25 9.33 5.93
CA PRO A 485 20.57 8.02 6.51
C PRO A 485 20.29 7.92 8.02
N ILE A 486 20.49 9.00 8.79
CA ILE A 486 20.23 9.00 10.23
C ILE A 486 18.74 8.84 10.48
N ASP A 487 17.90 9.62 9.80
CA ASP A 487 16.46 9.55 9.96
C ASP A 487 15.91 8.16 9.59
N VAL A 488 16.46 7.53 8.53
CA VAL A 488 16.09 6.16 8.16
C VAL A 488 16.49 5.18 9.26
N GLN A 489 17.73 5.26 9.74
CA GLN A 489 18.22 4.39 10.80
C GLN A 489 17.38 4.52 12.09
N MET A 490 17.00 5.74 12.46
CA MET A 490 16.14 6.01 13.61
C MET A 490 14.75 5.38 13.45
N SER A 491 14.13 5.55 12.28
CA SER A 491 12.83 4.95 11.95
C SER A 491 12.86 3.41 12.02
N LEU A 492 13.93 2.78 11.51
CA LEU A 492 14.11 1.33 11.62
C LEU A 492 14.24 0.86 13.08
N ILE A 493 14.94 1.62 13.92
CA ILE A 493 15.09 1.32 15.36
C ILE A 493 13.77 1.51 16.09
N ASP A 494 12.98 2.55 15.77
CA ASP A 494 11.64 2.78 16.32
C ASP A 494 10.71 1.59 16.02
N ALA A 495 10.68 1.12 14.77
CA ALA A 495 9.89 -0.04 14.36
C ALA A 495 10.33 -1.35 15.06
N LEU A 496 11.63 -1.54 15.28
CA LEU A 496 12.16 -2.66 16.06
C LEU A 496 11.71 -2.57 17.52
N GLN A 497 11.79 -1.39 18.13
CA GLN A 497 11.33 -1.14 19.50
C GLN A 497 9.84 -1.45 19.67
N GLU A 498 8.98 -1.01 18.76
CA GLU A 498 7.55 -1.37 18.80
C GLU A 498 7.33 -2.89 18.68
N SER A 499 8.11 -3.55 17.84
CA SER A 499 8.05 -5.01 17.68
C SER A 499 8.42 -5.74 18.98
N ILE A 500 9.40 -5.22 19.72
CA ILE A 500 9.77 -5.72 21.05
C ILE A 500 8.65 -5.47 22.06
N ALA A 501 8.08 -4.26 22.10
CA ALA A 501 6.97 -3.94 23.00
C ALA A 501 5.77 -4.89 22.80
N ARG A 502 5.38 -5.15 21.54
CA ARG A 502 4.33 -6.12 21.20
C ARG A 502 4.70 -7.55 21.60
N ARG A 503 5.97 -7.93 21.48
CA ARG A 503 6.46 -9.25 21.89
C ARG A 503 6.43 -9.45 23.40
N ILE A 504 6.72 -8.42 24.21
CA ILE A 504 6.58 -8.46 25.68
C ILE A 504 5.18 -8.89 26.07
N VAL A 505 4.15 -8.26 25.49
CA VAL A 505 2.75 -8.63 25.74
C VAL A 505 2.47 -10.06 25.27
N SER A 506 2.95 -10.45 24.08
CA SER A 506 2.71 -11.80 23.54
C SER A 506 3.34 -12.91 24.40
N VAL A 507 4.57 -12.69 24.87
CA VAL A 507 5.26 -13.64 25.75
C VAL A 507 4.55 -13.73 27.10
N GLN A 508 4.18 -12.58 27.68
CA GLN A 508 3.44 -12.53 28.95
C GLN A 508 2.09 -13.25 28.86
N ASN A 509 1.34 -13.10 27.76
CA ASN A 509 0.10 -13.84 27.55
C ASN A 509 0.32 -15.36 27.57
N GLY A 510 1.44 -15.84 27.03
CA GLY A 510 1.83 -17.25 27.12
C GLY A 510 2.18 -17.69 28.54
N GLU A 511 2.90 -16.87 29.32
CA GLU A 511 3.20 -17.17 30.73
C GLU A 511 1.91 -17.21 31.58
N ASP A 512 0.99 -16.26 31.34
CA ASP A 512 -0.33 -16.21 31.95
C ASP A 512 -1.15 -17.47 31.66
N TRP A 513 -1.12 -17.96 30.41
CA TRP A 513 -1.77 -19.21 30.05
C TRP A 513 -1.19 -20.40 30.83
N VAL A 514 0.14 -20.48 30.93
CA VAL A 514 0.83 -21.54 31.68
C VAL A 514 0.44 -21.50 33.16
N ALA A 515 0.40 -20.31 33.77
CA ALA A 515 0.00 -20.15 35.16
C ALA A 515 -1.45 -20.60 35.41
N ARG A 516 -2.36 -20.37 34.45
CA ARG A 516 -3.77 -20.82 34.51
C ARG A 516 -3.95 -22.30 34.18
N ASN A 517 -2.95 -22.95 33.57
CA ASN A 517 -3.00 -24.35 33.14
C ASN A 517 -1.83 -25.17 33.75
N PRO A 518 -1.73 -25.26 35.09
CA PRO A 518 -0.59 -25.91 35.73
C PRO A 518 -0.48 -27.39 35.32
N GLY A 519 0.73 -27.84 34.99
CA GLY A 519 1.02 -29.22 34.60
C GLY A 519 0.60 -29.59 33.17
N ARG A 520 -0.04 -28.68 32.42
CA ARG A 520 -0.41 -28.92 31.02
C ARG A 520 0.73 -28.50 30.10
N THR A 521 1.17 -29.42 29.25
CA THR A 521 2.07 -29.12 28.14
C THR A 521 1.26 -28.66 26.94
N MET A 522 1.64 -27.52 26.35
CA MET A 522 1.06 -27.06 25.09
C MET A 522 1.56 -27.95 23.95
N GLU A 523 0.64 -28.50 23.17
CA GLU A 523 0.99 -29.29 21.99
C GLU A 523 1.63 -28.38 20.94
N MET A 524 2.78 -28.81 20.41
CA MET A 524 3.48 -28.11 19.33
C MET A 524 3.09 -28.78 18.01
N PRO A 525 2.55 -28.03 17.03
CA PRO A 525 2.29 -28.56 15.71
C PRO A 525 3.58 -29.06 15.04
N GLU A 526 3.43 -30.01 14.14
CA GLU A 526 4.55 -30.53 13.37
C GLU A 526 4.82 -29.69 12.13
N SER A 527 6.10 -29.63 11.77
CA SER A 527 6.60 -28.95 10.59
C SER A 527 6.14 -27.48 10.53
N GLY A 528 5.83 -26.98 9.35
CA GLY A 528 5.44 -25.59 9.12
C GLY A 528 4.05 -25.21 9.62
N ALA A 529 3.25 -26.18 10.12
CA ALA A 529 2.01 -25.87 10.81
C ALA A 529 2.24 -25.00 12.05
N ILE A 530 3.48 -24.92 12.56
CA ILE A 530 3.85 -23.99 13.64
C ILE A 530 3.53 -22.53 13.30
N PHE A 531 3.42 -22.16 12.02
CA PHE A 531 3.11 -20.80 11.55
C PHE A 531 1.63 -20.58 11.16
N GLN A 532 0.81 -21.64 11.10
CA GLN A 532 -0.50 -21.63 10.42
C GLN A 532 -1.54 -22.52 11.12
N THR A 533 -1.40 -22.72 12.43
CA THR A 533 -2.30 -23.59 13.19
C THR A 533 -3.46 -22.79 13.80
N SER A 534 -4.30 -23.45 14.57
CA SER A 534 -5.33 -22.83 15.42
C SER A 534 -5.21 -23.32 16.86
N GLY A 535 -5.93 -22.65 17.77
CA GLY A 535 -5.96 -23.00 19.18
C GLY A 535 -4.78 -22.44 19.97
N ALA A 536 -4.48 -23.05 21.13
CA ALA A 536 -3.57 -22.49 22.12
C ALA A 536 -2.15 -22.17 21.57
N TRP A 537 -1.63 -22.99 20.65
CA TRP A 537 -0.34 -22.69 20.03
C TRP A 537 -0.37 -21.38 19.23
N GLU A 538 -1.40 -21.18 18.41
CA GLU A 538 -1.55 -19.95 17.61
C GLU A 538 -1.70 -18.71 18.50
N GLU A 539 -2.40 -18.85 19.63
CA GLU A 539 -2.66 -17.73 20.56
C GLU A 539 -1.44 -17.33 21.40
N PHE A 540 -0.62 -18.30 21.84
CA PHE A 540 0.37 -18.08 22.90
C PHE A 540 1.83 -18.32 22.47
N ALA A 541 2.06 -19.09 21.40
CA ALA A 541 3.39 -19.23 20.80
C ALA A 541 3.73 -18.01 19.93
N THR A 542 5.01 -17.83 19.61
CA THR A 542 5.45 -16.66 18.84
C THR A 542 6.25 -16.94 17.55
N PRO A 543 6.16 -18.10 16.85
CA PRO A 543 7.07 -18.41 15.75
C PRO A 543 7.00 -17.39 14.60
N SER A 544 5.80 -17.00 14.16
CA SER A 544 5.63 -15.95 13.13
C SER A 544 6.17 -14.59 13.57
N ARG A 545 6.09 -14.27 14.86
CA ARG A 545 6.50 -12.98 15.43
C ARG A 545 8.00 -12.92 15.67
N ASP A 546 8.59 -14.01 16.15
CA ASP A 546 10.03 -14.17 16.34
C ASP A 546 10.74 -14.16 14.98
N MET A 547 10.16 -14.76 13.94
CA MET A 547 10.66 -14.63 12.57
C MET A 547 10.68 -13.16 12.09
N ARG A 548 9.60 -12.40 12.29
CA ARG A 548 9.55 -10.97 11.94
C ARG A 548 10.52 -10.14 12.78
N LEU A 549 10.71 -10.50 14.05
CA LEU A 549 11.70 -9.86 14.93
C LEU A 549 13.12 -10.06 14.38
N LEU A 550 13.47 -11.28 13.97
CA LEU A 550 14.77 -11.57 13.34
C LEU A 550 14.99 -10.74 12.08
N ILE A 551 13.98 -10.65 11.20
CA ILE A 551 14.02 -9.81 10.00
C ILE A 551 14.21 -8.33 10.36
N ALA A 552 13.53 -7.84 11.40
CA ALA A 552 13.69 -6.47 11.87
C ALA A 552 15.09 -6.20 12.44
N ILE A 553 15.66 -7.15 13.19
CA ILE A 553 17.05 -7.08 13.68
C ILE A 553 18.01 -6.99 12.48
N ASP A 554 17.88 -7.88 11.50
CA ASP A 554 18.75 -7.88 10.31
C ASP A 554 18.62 -6.57 9.53
N THR A 555 17.41 -6.02 9.43
CA THR A 555 17.16 -4.76 8.70
C THR A 555 17.81 -3.58 9.41
N VAL A 556 17.72 -3.51 10.75
CA VAL A 556 18.42 -2.49 11.54
C VAL A 556 19.93 -2.64 11.38
N VAL A 557 20.48 -3.82 11.69
CA VAL A 557 21.94 -4.06 11.70
C VAL A 557 22.55 -3.95 10.30
N GLY A 558 21.85 -4.42 9.27
CA GLY A 558 22.30 -4.43 7.88
C GLY A 558 22.04 -3.14 7.10
N PHE A 559 21.46 -2.10 7.72
CA PHE A 559 21.19 -0.83 7.04
C PHE A 559 22.44 -0.19 6.40
N PRO A 560 23.65 -0.20 7.02
CA PRO A 560 24.87 0.24 6.36
C PRO A 560 25.19 -0.46 5.02
N ASP A 561 24.81 -1.73 4.88
CA ASP A 561 25.03 -2.46 3.62
C ASP A 561 24.02 -2.03 2.55
N ALA A 562 22.79 -1.68 2.93
CA ALA A 562 21.82 -1.06 2.03
C ALA A 562 22.32 0.31 1.51
N MET A 563 22.98 1.10 2.36
CA MET A 563 23.63 2.34 1.94
C MET A 563 24.73 2.10 0.89
N ARG A 564 25.54 1.05 1.06
CA ARG A 564 26.59 0.68 0.09
C ARG A 564 26.01 0.22 -1.24
N ARG A 565 24.93 -0.58 -1.22
CA ARG A 565 24.27 -1.05 -2.45
C ARG A 565 23.64 0.10 -3.24
N ASN A 566 23.13 1.13 -2.56
CA ASN A 566 22.46 2.25 -3.24
C ASN A 566 22.72 3.63 -2.58
N PRO A 567 23.93 4.19 -2.70
CA PRO A 567 24.29 5.46 -2.05
C PRO A 567 23.48 6.65 -2.56
N ALA A 568 23.09 6.64 -3.85
CA ALA A 568 22.32 7.73 -4.46
C ALA A 568 20.94 7.93 -3.81
N ARG A 569 20.31 6.85 -3.31
CA ARG A 569 19.04 6.92 -2.55
C ARG A 569 19.15 7.71 -1.24
N PHE A 570 20.37 7.95 -0.79
CA PHE A 570 20.63 8.73 0.41
C PHE A 570 21.36 10.05 0.12
N GLY A 571 21.44 10.43 -1.17
CA GLY A 571 22.13 11.66 -1.59
C GLY A 571 23.64 11.60 -1.36
N LEU A 572 24.20 10.39 -1.26
CA LEU A 572 25.62 10.17 -0.99
C LEU A 572 26.37 9.91 -2.30
N THR A 573 27.63 10.34 -2.33
CA THR A 573 28.61 10.00 -3.37
C THR A 573 29.59 8.99 -2.81
N GLU A 574 30.42 8.38 -3.67
CA GLU A 574 31.48 7.49 -3.21
C GLU A 574 32.42 8.15 -2.20
N GLN A 575 32.67 9.47 -2.32
CA GLN A 575 33.54 10.21 -1.39
C GLN A 575 32.89 10.44 -0.02
N THR A 576 31.57 10.52 0.07
CA THR A 576 30.86 10.82 1.33
C THR A 576 30.27 9.60 2.02
N LEU A 577 30.23 8.45 1.32
CA LEU A 577 29.59 7.22 1.77
C LEU A 577 30.17 6.66 3.06
N ASP A 578 31.48 6.45 3.13
CA ASP A 578 32.11 5.81 4.31
C ASP A 578 31.93 6.66 5.57
N ALA A 579 32.09 7.98 5.46
CA ALA A 579 31.84 8.90 6.57
C ALA A 579 30.37 8.86 7.02
N ALA A 580 29.42 8.78 6.08
CA ALA A 580 28.00 8.65 6.42
C ALA A 580 27.69 7.31 7.12
N ILE A 581 28.28 6.21 6.67
CA ILE A 581 28.13 4.88 7.28
C ILE A 581 28.65 4.88 8.72
N GLU A 582 29.82 5.46 8.98
CA GLU A 582 30.37 5.50 10.34
C GLU A 582 29.51 6.35 11.29
N ARG A 583 28.92 7.44 10.81
CA ARG A 583 27.93 8.21 11.59
C ARG A 583 26.69 7.38 11.91
N VAL A 584 26.16 6.66 10.92
CA VAL A 584 24.99 5.77 11.09
C VAL A 584 25.30 4.66 12.10
N ARG A 585 26.47 4.01 12.01
CA ARG A 585 26.90 2.96 12.95
C ARG A 585 27.04 3.49 14.37
N THR A 586 27.66 4.66 14.53
CA THR A 586 27.81 5.31 15.84
C THR A 586 26.44 5.59 16.44
N ARG A 587 25.55 6.24 15.67
CA ARG A 587 24.20 6.57 16.12
C ARG A 587 23.37 5.33 16.45
N GLN A 588 23.45 4.29 15.61
CA GLN A 588 22.82 3.01 15.84
C GLN A 588 23.27 2.39 17.17
N GLY A 589 24.59 2.32 17.42
CA GLY A 589 25.13 1.77 18.65
C GLY A 589 24.65 2.50 19.91
N GLU A 590 24.66 3.84 19.87
CA GLU A 590 24.15 4.69 20.94
C GLU A 590 22.67 4.41 21.25
N GLU A 591 21.83 4.42 20.22
CA GLU A 591 20.38 4.24 20.36
C GLU A 591 20.00 2.84 20.82
N LEU A 592 20.68 1.80 20.30
CA LEU A 592 20.45 0.42 20.72
C LEU A 592 20.82 0.22 22.20
N ALA A 593 21.87 0.88 22.69
CA ALA A 593 22.28 0.82 24.10
C ALA A 593 21.38 1.67 25.02
N ALA A 594 20.84 2.78 24.50
CA ALA A 594 20.00 3.70 25.28
C ALA A 594 18.59 3.16 25.53
N ARG A 595 18.00 2.47 24.55
CA ARG A 595 16.60 2.01 24.60
C ARG A 595 16.47 0.76 25.46
N ARG A 596 15.70 0.87 26.55
CA ARG A 596 15.56 -0.15 27.60
C ARG A 596 14.13 -0.68 27.67
N PHE A 597 14.04 -1.97 28.00
CA PHE A 597 12.81 -2.70 28.27
C PHE A 597 12.97 -3.53 29.53
N SER A 598 11.88 -4.17 29.93
CA SER A 598 11.92 -5.19 30.97
C SER A 598 10.85 -6.25 30.74
N TYR A 599 11.10 -7.44 31.28
CA TYR A 599 10.11 -8.52 31.38
C TYR A 599 10.18 -9.15 32.78
N SER A 600 9.14 -9.86 33.20
CA SER A 600 9.12 -10.58 34.48
C SER A 600 9.73 -11.96 34.32
N ARG A 601 10.74 -12.29 35.14
CA ARG A 601 11.40 -13.60 35.19
C ARG A 601 10.47 -14.66 35.79
N SER A 602 10.88 -15.92 35.67
CA SER A 602 10.17 -17.07 36.26
C SER A 602 10.02 -16.97 37.79
N ASP A 603 10.87 -16.22 38.48
CA ASP A 603 10.80 -15.96 39.93
C ASP A 603 10.03 -14.67 40.28
N GLY A 604 9.44 -14.00 39.29
CA GLY A 604 8.71 -12.74 39.43
C GLY A 604 9.60 -11.50 39.43
N ALA A 605 10.94 -11.64 39.47
CA ALA A 605 11.84 -10.50 39.44
C ALA A 605 11.84 -9.81 38.07
N THR A 606 11.93 -8.48 38.06
CA THR A 606 12.02 -7.71 36.81
C THR A 606 13.43 -7.82 36.21
N GLN A 607 13.52 -8.31 34.97
CA GLN A 607 14.78 -8.36 34.21
C GLN A 607 14.84 -7.18 33.23
N PRO A 608 15.75 -6.21 33.42
CA PRO A 608 16.00 -5.17 32.43
C PRO A 608 16.86 -5.72 31.27
N PHE A 609 16.64 -5.20 30.07
CA PHE A 609 17.47 -5.43 28.89
C PHE A 609 17.35 -4.27 27.90
N THR A 610 18.28 -4.17 26.95
CA THR A 610 18.36 -3.11 25.93
C THR A 610 18.04 -3.66 24.54
N LEU A 611 17.86 -2.78 23.54
CA LEU A 611 17.84 -3.24 22.14
C LEU A 611 19.20 -3.83 21.72
N ALA A 612 20.32 -3.35 22.26
CA ALA A 612 21.63 -3.96 22.01
C ALA A 612 21.66 -5.41 22.49
N ASP A 613 21.07 -5.71 23.66
CA ASP A 613 20.91 -7.08 24.14
C ASP A 613 20.03 -7.91 23.20
N VAL A 614 18.92 -7.36 22.70
CA VAL A 614 18.06 -8.04 21.71
C VAL A 614 18.86 -8.41 20.46
N VAL A 615 19.62 -7.47 19.91
CA VAL A 615 20.46 -7.71 18.73
C VAL A 615 21.51 -8.79 19.01
N ALA A 616 22.19 -8.72 20.15
CA ALA A 616 23.18 -9.74 20.55
C ALA A 616 22.56 -11.13 20.75
N ARG A 617 21.28 -11.21 21.13
CA ARG A 617 20.52 -12.44 21.37
C ARG A 617 19.82 -12.98 20.11
N ALA A 618 20.05 -12.41 18.91
CA ALA A 618 19.38 -12.81 17.67
C ALA A 618 19.36 -14.33 17.46
N SER A 619 20.50 -15.02 17.60
CA SER A 619 20.56 -16.47 17.43
C SER A 619 19.73 -17.28 18.44
N GLY A 620 19.47 -16.71 19.63
CA GLY A 620 18.58 -17.30 20.63
C GLY A 620 17.11 -17.19 20.22
N PHE A 621 16.72 -16.12 19.53
CA PHE A 621 15.35 -15.94 19.04
C PHE A 621 14.94 -16.94 17.95
N GLU A 622 15.90 -17.62 17.34
CA GLU A 622 15.65 -18.73 16.40
C GLU A 622 14.97 -19.94 17.05
N MET A 623 14.97 -20.02 18.39
CA MET A 623 14.49 -21.15 19.19
C MET A 623 13.58 -20.72 20.37
N SER A 624 13.17 -19.45 20.44
CA SER A 624 12.55 -18.85 21.63
C SER A 624 11.01 -18.83 21.63
N TYR A 625 10.38 -19.42 20.62
CA TYR A 625 8.96 -19.20 20.35
C TYR A 625 8.00 -20.13 21.10
N ASN A 626 8.52 -21.17 21.76
CA ASN A 626 7.70 -22.21 22.41
C ASN A 626 7.27 -21.80 23.82
N PRO A 627 5.95 -21.71 24.10
CA PRO A 627 5.46 -21.32 25.42
C PRO A 627 5.78 -22.31 26.52
N ASN A 628 6.18 -23.55 26.22
CA ASN A 628 6.58 -24.54 27.22
C ASN A 628 7.98 -24.29 27.79
N ASP A 629 8.79 -23.44 27.18
CA ASP A 629 10.04 -22.96 27.77
C ASP A 629 9.77 -21.81 28.74
N CYS A 630 10.63 -21.67 29.75
CA CYS A 630 10.61 -20.54 30.68
C CYS A 630 10.80 -19.21 29.92
N VAL A 631 10.29 -18.12 30.51
CA VAL A 631 10.34 -16.78 29.94
C VAL A 631 11.76 -16.32 29.60
N GLU A 632 12.77 -16.75 30.35
CA GLU A 632 14.17 -16.42 30.11
C GLU A 632 14.71 -17.03 28.80
N ILE A 633 14.37 -18.29 28.51
CA ILE A 633 14.68 -18.92 27.20
C ILE A 633 13.90 -18.21 26.10
N ARG A 634 12.64 -17.86 26.35
CA ARG A 634 11.81 -17.11 25.40
C ARG A 634 12.36 -15.71 25.12
N TRP A 635 13.25 -15.18 25.95
CA TRP A 635 13.98 -13.92 25.72
C TRP A 635 15.46 -14.11 25.35
N GLY A 636 15.86 -15.33 24.99
CA GLY A 636 17.21 -15.65 24.54
C GLY A 636 18.28 -15.36 25.59
N ALA A 637 17.95 -15.47 26.88
CA ALA A 637 18.90 -15.22 27.96
C ALA A 637 20.16 -16.10 27.79
N PRO A 638 21.37 -15.57 27.95
CA PRO A 638 22.59 -16.35 27.77
C PRO A 638 22.67 -17.53 28.74
N ASN A 639 23.12 -18.69 28.24
CA ASN A 639 23.34 -19.88 29.08
C ASN A 639 24.34 -19.58 30.20
N GLY A 640 24.02 -20.01 31.42
CA GLY A 640 24.87 -19.79 32.61
C GLY A 640 24.82 -18.37 33.19
N SER A 641 24.01 -17.46 32.63
CA SER A 641 23.82 -16.12 33.19
C SER A 641 22.98 -16.13 34.50
N PRO A 642 23.11 -15.10 35.36
CA PRO A 642 22.22 -14.93 36.51
C PRO A 642 20.74 -14.78 36.13
N GLU A 643 20.45 -14.29 34.92
CA GLU A 643 19.12 -14.23 34.31
C GLU A 643 18.54 -15.64 34.19
N MET A 644 19.31 -16.60 33.66
CA MET A 644 18.85 -17.99 33.47
C MET A 644 18.64 -18.78 34.77
N ALA A 645 19.14 -18.31 35.92
CA ALA A 645 19.11 -19.06 37.18
C ALA A 645 17.69 -19.36 37.71
N SER A 646 16.69 -18.55 37.35
CA SER A 646 15.28 -18.75 37.70
C SER A 646 14.54 -19.69 36.75
N CYS A 647 15.12 -20.01 35.59
CA CYS A 647 14.49 -20.91 34.62
C CYS A 647 14.45 -22.35 35.15
N ARG A 648 13.24 -22.86 35.38
CA ARG A 648 13.01 -24.27 35.78
C ARG A 648 12.20 -25.06 34.75
N ARG A 649 11.58 -24.35 33.81
CA ARG A 649 10.60 -24.87 32.87
C ARG A 649 11.22 -24.95 31.48
N HIS A 650 11.12 -26.11 30.86
CA HIS A 650 11.65 -26.36 29.52
C HIS A 650 10.61 -27.07 28.67
N ALA A 651 10.55 -26.73 27.39
CA ALA A 651 9.78 -27.48 26.42
C ALA A 651 10.21 -28.95 26.43
N PRO A 652 9.30 -29.93 26.27
CA PRO A 652 9.65 -31.34 26.24
C PRO A 652 10.78 -31.66 25.25
N ALA A 653 11.57 -32.69 25.55
CA ALA A 653 12.73 -33.06 24.73
C ALA A 653 12.39 -33.25 23.24
N PHE A 654 11.25 -33.85 22.94
CA PHE A 654 10.78 -34.04 21.56
C PHE A 654 10.46 -32.71 20.85
N GLN A 655 9.84 -31.75 21.54
CA GLN A 655 9.58 -30.42 20.97
C GLN A 655 10.87 -29.66 20.72
N ARG A 656 11.85 -29.74 21.63
CA ARG A 656 13.17 -29.12 21.42
C ARG A 656 13.93 -29.74 20.26
N ALA A 657 13.81 -31.05 20.05
CA ALA A 657 14.37 -31.72 18.89
C ALA A 657 13.73 -31.20 17.59
N MET A 658 12.39 -31.10 17.53
CA MET A 658 11.68 -30.51 16.38
C MET A 658 12.09 -29.06 16.12
N MET A 659 12.12 -28.22 17.16
CA MET A 659 12.57 -26.83 17.01
C MET A 659 14.00 -26.75 16.47
N SER A 660 14.89 -27.67 16.87
CA SER A 660 16.27 -27.70 16.39
C SER A 660 16.36 -28.03 14.89
N GLU A 661 15.50 -28.90 14.40
CA GLU A 661 15.33 -29.17 12.96
C GLU A 661 14.81 -27.91 12.24
N TYR A 662 13.84 -27.21 12.85
CA TYR A 662 13.19 -26.03 12.27
C TYR A 662 14.02 -24.76 12.38
N ARG A 663 15.11 -24.77 13.16
CA ARG A 663 15.98 -23.62 13.40
C ARG A 663 16.50 -23.01 12.10
N GLU A 664 16.73 -23.83 11.08
CA GLU A 664 17.21 -23.36 9.77
C GLU A 664 16.26 -22.35 9.13
N TRP A 665 14.95 -22.50 9.35
CA TRP A 665 13.94 -21.58 8.83
C TRP A 665 14.11 -20.19 9.41
N PHE A 666 14.37 -20.11 10.72
CA PHE A 666 14.62 -18.86 11.42
C PHE A 666 16.00 -18.29 11.06
N ARG A 667 17.02 -19.15 10.94
CA ARG A 667 18.37 -18.75 10.52
C ARG A 667 18.43 -18.23 9.08
N THR A 668 17.61 -18.72 8.18
CA THR A 668 17.57 -18.23 6.80
C THR A 668 16.50 -17.17 6.57
N ARG A 669 15.67 -16.90 7.59
CA ARG A 669 14.51 -16.00 7.55
C ARG A 669 13.49 -16.47 6.52
N ARG A 670 13.44 -17.79 6.30
CA ARG A 670 12.58 -18.46 5.31
C ARG A 670 11.73 -19.50 5.99
N ARG A 671 10.41 -19.35 5.87
CA ARG A 671 9.49 -20.38 6.34
C ARG A 671 9.52 -21.55 5.35
N PRO A 672 9.11 -22.76 5.79
CA PRO A 672 8.93 -23.85 4.85
C PRO A 672 7.85 -23.47 3.83
N ILE A 673 8.13 -23.76 2.56
CA ILE A 673 7.18 -23.56 1.45
C ILE A 673 6.30 -24.82 1.36
N TRP A 674 4.98 -24.63 1.43
CA TRP A 674 3.96 -25.67 1.38
C TRP A 674 3.31 -25.78 0.01
#